data_AF-A0ABD3FKG0-F1
#
_entry.id   AF-A0ABD3FKG0-F1
#
_cell.length_a   1.000
_cell.length_b   1.000
_cell.length_c   1.000
_cell.angle_alpha   90.00
_cell.angle_beta   90.00
_cell.angle_gamma   90.00
#
_symmetry.space_group_name_H-M   'P 1'
#
loop_
_entity.id
_entity.type
_entity.pdbx_description
1 polymer ?
#
loop_
_entity_poly.entity_id
_entity_poly.type
_entity_poly.pdbx_seq_one_letter_code
_entity_poly.pdbx_strand_id
1 'polypeptide(L)'
;MAEAQQVLSFWFDGDQAETYRSKWFPSDGSDRQKATDVEVVAKFGELLKRAECGELDSWQDESADTCVALILVLDQFSRHVYRDRNVAANEEQLKRNDAHALTIVEQSLLPKCWHESLSVPRIVFALMPLRHSPTPERLRDVLAAIEARRQLQEQHGDLLEKFRRTTTGRLQHLRGGPAETTRGISDEDILERAFMETDESDMPRNRLYRAMDEYLTKMNVQEHSHLAVSLSGGVDSMVVAYLMHKLKDKHGNFTTVAVHLDYGNRAESGAECDYVRQWCERFGIVFHVRKIDEVKRATTRRDDYEKISREIRYSTYAEVMEEYNIPGMCFGHHRGDVQENVISNMMKGLSLLNLNGMAASSIVNGVRIWRPLLDFDKDVILDFAHRYGVPYFKDTTPKWSTRGKLRNHLVPLLRDMYGDGFLNNLSALGAESTQCAELVDAQVLAPIMESVGQSEVAVWVDCSLLTDQPFFVWKEVFRQVCHSIMGNSMVREKPLHELIQKLERLEAGPVGKAKHKNKDAEVGSWVTLKKGNRSFLTKDKLLIIFRDHFFPRKAYFAAQFPIVVGESYTFGPWKVQTQLLDADHELVQELRDQKPLTIWDLVHSNGLSYVFPNAPQLVIDCNSRFHVLRAIEKVITDNMPIVSSIGAFDSSTSKWVHVAMSYCQ
;
A
#
# COMPACT_ATOMS: atom_id res chain seq x y z
N MET A 1 53.38 -28.21 11.60
CA MET A 1 53.19 -27.51 12.90
C MET A 1 53.15 -25.98 12.81
N ALA A 2 54.20 -25.26 12.36
CA ALA A 2 54.19 -23.78 12.39
C ALA A 2 53.10 -23.14 11.51
N GLU A 3 52.89 -23.66 10.29
CA GLU A 3 51.84 -23.17 9.37
C GLU A 3 50.43 -23.46 9.90
N ALA A 4 50.20 -24.65 10.49
CA ALA A 4 48.92 -25.01 11.10
C ALA A 4 48.56 -24.07 12.26
N GLN A 5 49.54 -23.70 13.09
CA GLN A 5 49.35 -22.73 14.16
C GLN A 5 49.01 -21.33 13.63
N GLN A 6 49.58 -20.92 12.49
CA GLN A 6 49.24 -19.65 11.83
C GLN A 6 47.79 -19.63 11.33
N VAL A 7 47.29 -20.75 10.78
CA VAL A 7 45.88 -20.88 10.38
C VAL A 7 44.96 -20.74 11.59
N LEU A 8 45.23 -21.48 12.67
CA LEU A 8 44.40 -21.46 13.87
C LEU A 8 44.41 -20.10 14.55
N SER A 9 45.58 -19.48 14.71
CA SER A 9 45.69 -18.15 15.33
C SER A 9 45.00 -17.08 14.49
N PHE A 10 45.15 -17.12 13.17
CA PHE A 10 44.44 -16.19 12.29
C PHE A 10 42.92 -16.32 12.40
N TRP A 11 42.40 -17.53 12.50
CA TRP A 11 40.96 -17.77 12.46
C TRP A 11 40.26 -17.61 13.81
N PHE A 12 40.95 -17.93 14.92
CA PHE A 12 40.34 -18.00 16.26
C PHE A 12 40.83 -16.95 17.25
N ASP A 13 42.03 -16.39 17.09
CA ASP A 13 42.55 -15.42 18.06
C ASP A 13 41.97 -14.01 17.80
N GLY A 14 41.98 -13.16 18.84
CA GLY A 14 41.47 -11.80 18.79
C GLY A 14 40.12 -11.61 19.51
N ASP A 15 39.50 -10.45 19.30
CA ASP A 15 38.16 -10.18 19.84
C ASP A 15 37.11 -11.01 19.09
N GLN A 16 36.35 -11.81 19.83
CA GLN A 16 35.42 -12.75 19.21
C GLN A 16 34.22 -12.07 18.56
N ALA A 17 33.75 -10.93 19.09
CA ALA A 17 32.65 -10.20 18.49
C ALA A 17 33.05 -9.62 17.13
N GLU A 18 34.28 -9.13 17.01
CA GLU A 18 34.81 -8.65 15.73
C GLU A 18 35.13 -9.80 14.77
N THR A 19 35.75 -10.90 15.25
CA THR A 19 35.99 -12.10 14.44
C THR A 19 34.69 -12.70 13.90
N TYR A 20 33.62 -12.70 14.69
CA TYR A 20 32.30 -13.14 14.26
C TYR A 20 31.76 -12.31 13.09
N ARG A 21 31.88 -10.98 13.17
CA ARG A 21 31.34 -10.04 12.17
C ARG A 21 32.22 -9.88 10.91
N SER A 22 33.50 -10.23 10.99
CA SER A 22 34.46 -10.04 9.91
C SER A 22 34.85 -11.35 9.21
N LYS A 23 35.18 -12.41 9.97
CA LYS A 23 35.73 -13.66 9.46
C LYS A 23 34.70 -14.79 9.41
N TRP A 24 34.00 -15.04 10.51
CA TRP A 24 33.16 -16.24 10.64
C TRP A 24 31.82 -16.13 9.92
N PHE A 25 31.09 -15.03 10.13
CA PHE A 25 29.76 -14.82 9.56
C PHE A 25 29.54 -13.36 9.14
N PRO A 26 30.38 -12.79 8.26
CA PRO A 26 30.19 -11.42 7.78
C PRO A 26 28.96 -11.30 6.87
N SER A 27 28.33 -10.13 6.86
CA SER A 27 27.24 -9.84 5.92
C SER A 27 27.76 -9.86 4.47
N ASP A 28 27.02 -10.52 3.58
CA ASP A 28 27.39 -10.65 2.18
C ASP A 28 27.51 -9.29 1.48
N GLY A 29 28.61 -9.10 0.76
CA GLY A 29 28.96 -7.87 0.05
C GLY A 29 29.47 -6.73 0.93
N SER A 30 29.58 -6.90 2.25
CA SER A 30 30.08 -5.87 3.17
C SER A 30 31.57 -5.57 2.96
N ASP A 31 32.00 -4.36 3.33
CA ASP A 31 33.41 -3.96 3.20
C ASP A 31 34.33 -4.80 4.09
N ARG A 32 33.83 -5.25 5.25
CA ARG A 32 34.54 -6.17 6.15
C ARG A 32 34.76 -7.54 5.52
N GLN A 33 33.75 -8.05 4.81
CA GLN A 33 33.84 -9.31 4.07
C GLN A 33 34.91 -9.21 2.98
N LYS A 34 34.87 -8.15 2.16
CA LYS A 34 35.85 -7.92 1.07
C LYS A 34 37.27 -7.76 1.60
N ALA A 35 37.46 -7.05 2.70
CA ALA A 35 38.77 -6.88 3.34
C ALA A 35 39.34 -8.23 3.81
N THR A 36 38.49 -9.08 4.41
CA THR A 36 38.88 -10.42 4.85
C THR A 36 39.20 -11.34 3.67
N ASP A 37 38.43 -11.27 2.58
CA ASP A 37 38.69 -12.04 1.36
C ASP A 37 40.08 -11.72 0.79
N VAL A 38 40.42 -10.43 0.70
CA VAL A 38 41.76 -9.98 0.26
C VAL A 38 42.86 -10.49 1.20
N GLU A 39 42.64 -10.42 2.51
CA GLU A 39 43.61 -10.87 3.49
C GLU A 39 43.85 -12.39 3.44
N VAL A 40 42.78 -13.19 3.32
CA VAL A 40 42.87 -14.65 3.23
C VAL A 40 43.55 -15.08 1.94
N VAL A 41 43.20 -14.46 0.80
CA VAL A 41 43.86 -14.73 -0.49
C VAL A 41 45.35 -14.42 -0.40
N ALA A 42 45.72 -13.27 0.16
CA ALA A 42 47.12 -12.85 0.26
C ALA A 42 47.96 -13.73 1.20
N LYS A 43 47.41 -14.13 2.35
CA LYS A 43 48.16 -14.88 3.39
C LYS A 43 48.14 -16.39 3.19
N PHE A 44 47.03 -16.95 2.70
CA PHE A 44 46.80 -18.40 2.70
C PHE A 44 46.48 -18.99 1.32
N GLY A 45 46.42 -18.18 0.26
CA GLY A 45 46.13 -18.67 -1.10
C GLY A 45 47.10 -19.75 -1.59
N GLU A 46 48.39 -19.61 -1.27
CA GLU A 46 49.40 -20.63 -1.62
C GLU A 46 49.31 -21.88 -0.73
N LEU A 47 48.98 -21.69 0.55
CA LEU A 47 48.75 -22.80 1.48
C LEU A 47 47.53 -23.64 1.05
N LEU A 48 46.47 -22.99 0.58
CA LEU A 48 45.30 -23.66 0.02
C LEU A 48 45.66 -24.53 -1.18
N LYS A 49 46.42 -24.02 -2.14
CA LYS A 49 46.86 -24.83 -3.29
C LYS A 49 47.67 -26.06 -2.89
N ARG A 50 48.54 -25.93 -1.90
CA ARG A 50 49.30 -27.07 -1.35
C ARG A 50 48.38 -28.10 -0.69
N ALA A 51 47.35 -27.64 0.04
CA ALA A 51 46.31 -28.52 0.59
C ALA A 51 45.49 -29.22 -0.51
N GLU A 52 45.16 -28.52 -1.59
CA GLU A 52 44.42 -29.06 -2.75
C GLU A 52 45.21 -30.13 -3.51
N CYS A 53 46.55 -30.01 -3.52
CA CYS A 53 47.46 -30.99 -4.12
C CYS A 53 47.80 -32.17 -3.19
N GLY A 54 47.27 -32.19 -1.96
CA GLY A 54 47.53 -33.24 -0.96
C GLY A 54 48.88 -33.14 -0.23
N GLU A 55 49.63 -32.04 -0.41
CA GLU A 55 50.93 -31.86 0.26
C GLU A 55 50.80 -31.73 1.78
N LEU A 56 49.62 -31.38 2.28
CA LEU A 56 49.32 -31.19 3.70
C LEU A 56 48.55 -32.37 4.32
N ASP A 57 48.36 -33.48 3.59
CA ASP A 57 47.51 -34.59 4.05
C ASP A 57 47.99 -35.19 5.37
N SER A 58 49.30 -35.15 5.68
CA SER A 58 49.83 -35.62 6.96
C SER A 58 49.23 -34.88 8.17
N TRP A 59 48.74 -33.66 8.00
CA TRP A 59 48.13 -32.86 9.07
C TRP A 59 46.87 -33.49 9.64
N GLN A 60 46.16 -34.31 8.87
CA GLN A 60 44.98 -35.04 9.34
C GLN A 60 45.31 -36.12 10.37
N ASP A 61 46.59 -36.52 10.47
CA ASP A 61 47.03 -37.62 11.33
C ASP A 61 47.94 -37.21 12.49
N GLU A 62 48.56 -36.02 12.42
CA GLU A 62 49.52 -35.54 13.41
C GLU A 62 48.90 -35.15 14.76
N SER A 63 47.81 -34.37 14.76
CA SER A 63 47.16 -33.87 15.98
C SER A 63 45.75 -33.31 15.68
N ALA A 64 44.94 -33.11 16.74
CA ALA A 64 43.64 -32.44 16.62
C ALA A 64 43.77 -31.03 16.01
N ASP A 65 44.81 -30.28 16.39
CA ASP A 65 45.00 -28.89 15.95
C ASP A 65 45.40 -28.81 14.46
N THR A 66 46.33 -29.66 14.02
CA THR A 66 46.70 -29.73 12.60
C THR A 66 45.54 -30.23 11.73
N CYS A 67 44.73 -31.15 12.24
CA CYS A 67 43.54 -31.64 11.55
C CYS A 67 42.50 -30.53 11.37
N VAL A 68 42.21 -29.75 12.40
CA VAL A 68 41.29 -28.60 12.32
C VAL A 68 41.83 -27.51 11.39
N ALA A 69 43.14 -27.25 11.42
CA ALA A 69 43.77 -26.30 10.52
C ALA A 69 43.59 -26.72 9.05
N LEU A 70 43.78 -28.00 8.73
CA LEU A 70 43.57 -28.52 7.38
C LEU A 70 42.10 -28.40 6.94
N ILE A 71 41.16 -28.73 7.82
CA ILE A 71 39.71 -28.55 7.57
C ILE A 71 39.40 -27.07 7.27
N LEU A 72 39.94 -26.13 8.06
CA LEU A 72 39.70 -24.70 7.85
C LEU A 72 40.22 -24.20 6.50
N VAL A 73 41.40 -24.65 6.08
CA VAL A 73 41.97 -24.28 4.78
C VAL A 73 41.05 -24.77 3.66
N LEU A 74 40.67 -26.04 3.69
CA LEU A 74 39.87 -26.66 2.63
C LEU A 74 38.39 -26.21 2.65
N ASP A 75 37.78 -25.97 3.80
CA ASP A 75 36.35 -25.63 3.91
C ASP A 75 36.07 -24.13 4.02
N GLN A 76 36.80 -23.41 4.88
CA GLN A 76 36.52 -21.98 5.14
C GLN A 76 37.31 -21.07 4.22
N PHE A 77 38.64 -21.25 4.11
CA PHE A 77 39.48 -20.33 3.34
C PHE A 77 39.23 -20.47 1.84
N SER A 78 38.95 -21.68 1.35
CA SER A 78 38.53 -21.90 -0.03
C SER A 78 37.32 -21.05 -0.43
N ARG A 79 36.36 -20.82 0.48
CA ARG A 79 35.17 -19.98 0.24
C ARG A 79 35.47 -18.48 0.19
N HIS A 80 36.59 -18.04 0.77
CA HIS A 80 37.10 -16.68 0.62
C HIS A 80 37.87 -16.53 -0.69
N VAL A 81 38.66 -17.53 -1.07
CA VAL A 81 39.49 -17.52 -2.30
C VAL A 81 38.64 -17.66 -3.57
N TYR A 82 37.66 -18.57 -3.57
CA TYR A 82 36.82 -18.91 -4.72
C TYR A 82 35.42 -18.30 -4.65
N ARG A 83 35.27 -17.15 -3.98
CA ARG A 83 33.95 -16.55 -3.71
C ARG A 83 33.18 -16.12 -4.97
N ASP A 84 33.87 -15.71 -6.03
CA ASP A 84 33.21 -15.31 -7.27
C ASP A 84 32.60 -16.53 -7.97
N ARG A 85 31.29 -16.70 -7.77
CA ARG A 85 30.49 -17.79 -8.34
C ARG A 85 30.18 -17.61 -9.82
N ASN A 86 30.52 -16.47 -10.42
CA ASN A 86 30.36 -16.28 -11.87
C ASN A 86 31.44 -17.00 -12.68
N VAL A 87 32.48 -17.50 -12.01
CA VAL A 87 33.53 -18.31 -12.62
C VAL A 87 33.22 -19.78 -12.36
N ALA A 88 32.78 -20.51 -13.39
CA ALA A 88 32.39 -21.92 -13.25
C ALA A 88 33.49 -22.81 -12.63
N ALA A 89 34.76 -22.52 -12.93
CA ALA A 89 35.91 -23.24 -12.36
C ALA A 89 36.00 -23.10 -10.83
N ASN A 90 35.56 -21.99 -10.25
CA ASN A 90 35.56 -21.76 -8.79
C ASN A 90 34.55 -22.68 -8.09
N GLU A 91 33.38 -22.88 -8.68
CA GLU A 91 32.35 -23.76 -8.12
C GLU A 91 32.80 -25.23 -8.13
N GLU A 92 33.43 -25.67 -9.23
CA GLU A 92 33.97 -27.03 -9.32
C GLU A 92 35.09 -27.27 -8.29
N GLN A 93 36.01 -26.29 -8.14
CA GLN A 93 37.08 -26.39 -7.16
C GLN A 93 36.55 -26.40 -5.72
N LEU A 94 35.55 -25.57 -5.40
CA LEU A 94 34.89 -25.59 -4.09
C LEU A 94 34.26 -26.95 -3.78
N LYS A 95 33.62 -27.61 -4.75
CA LYS A 95 33.04 -28.94 -4.56
C LYS A 95 34.12 -30.00 -4.25
N ARG A 96 35.28 -29.92 -4.90
CA ARG A 96 36.42 -30.82 -4.63
C ARG A 96 36.95 -30.60 -3.21
N ASN A 97 37.09 -29.34 -2.81
CA ASN A 97 37.57 -28.98 -1.48
C ASN A 97 36.59 -29.41 -0.38
N ASP A 98 35.29 -29.23 -0.61
CA ASP A 98 34.23 -29.69 0.29
C ASP A 98 34.27 -31.22 0.47
N ALA A 99 34.46 -31.98 -0.62
CA ALA A 99 34.60 -33.43 -0.57
C ALA A 99 35.87 -33.87 0.18
N HIS A 100 36.98 -33.14 0.01
CA HIS A 100 38.23 -33.42 0.70
C HIS A 100 38.09 -33.14 2.21
N ALA A 101 37.58 -31.95 2.59
CA ALA A 101 37.34 -31.60 3.98
C ALA A 101 36.37 -32.58 4.67
N LEU A 102 35.33 -33.01 3.96
CA LEU A 102 34.39 -34.03 4.45
C LEU A 102 35.08 -35.37 4.73
N THR A 103 35.95 -35.81 3.82
CA THR A 103 36.72 -37.06 3.97
C THR A 103 37.59 -37.00 5.23
N ILE A 104 38.27 -35.87 5.47
CA ILE A 104 39.10 -35.67 6.67
C ILE A 104 38.25 -35.75 7.95
N VAL A 105 37.05 -35.16 7.94
CA VAL A 105 36.15 -35.22 9.11
C VAL A 105 35.70 -36.66 9.38
N GLU A 106 35.26 -37.38 8.35
CA GLU A 106 34.72 -38.74 8.48
C GLU A 106 35.79 -39.80 8.77
N GLN A 107 37.02 -39.64 8.27
CA GLN A 107 38.09 -40.65 8.38
C GLN A 107 39.10 -40.36 9.50
N SER A 108 39.27 -39.09 9.88
CA SER A 108 40.31 -38.68 10.84
C SER A 108 39.72 -38.03 12.09
N LEU A 109 38.93 -36.95 11.96
CA LEU A 109 38.46 -36.18 13.11
C LEU A 109 37.46 -36.95 14.01
N LEU A 110 36.44 -37.57 13.40
CA LEU A 110 35.41 -38.31 14.14
C LEU A 110 35.93 -39.63 14.72
N PRO A 111 36.60 -40.52 13.95
CA PRO A 111 37.06 -41.82 14.46
C PRO A 111 38.07 -41.71 15.60
N LYS A 112 38.90 -40.66 15.60
CA LYS A 112 39.89 -40.40 16.67
C LYS A 112 39.31 -39.65 17.86
N CYS A 113 38.01 -39.33 17.84
CA CYS A 113 37.32 -38.56 18.87
C CYS A 113 37.96 -37.18 19.18
N TRP A 114 38.72 -36.63 18.22
CA TRP A 114 39.43 -35.36 18.43
C TRP A 114 38.49 -34.18 18.60
N HIS A 115 37.30 -34.26 17.99
CA HIS A 115 36.24 -33.28 18.18
C HIS A 115 35.79 -33.16 19.64
N GLU A 116 36.01 -34.16 20.51
CA GLU A 116 35.63 -34.15 21.93
C GLU A 116 36.54 -33.32 22.84
N SER A 117 37.77 -32.99 22.41
CA SER A 117 38.71 -32.17 23.17
C SER A 117 38.86 -30.72 22.68
N LEU A 118 38.22 -30.35 21.57
CA LEU A 118 38.32 -29.01 20.97
C LEU A 118 37.54 -27.94 21.75
N SER A 119 37.95 -26.68 21.67
CA SER A 119 37.14 -25.55 22.16
C SER A 119 35.86 -25.37 21.33
N VAL A 120 34.88 -24.60 21.85
CA VAL A 120 33.58 -24.39 21.19
C VAL A 120 33.71 -23.81 19.77
N PRO A 121 34.48 -22.73 19.52
CA PRO A 121 34.67 -22.26 18.15
C PRO A 121 35.31 -23.33 17.25
N ARG A 122 36.33 -24.05 17.75
CA ARG A 122 37.03 -25.07 16.97
C ARG A 122 36.13 -26.22 16.56
N ILE A 123 35.25 -26.73 17.43
CA ILE A 123 34.31 -27.81 17.05
C ILE A 123 33.29 -27.34 16.01
N VAL A 124 32.79 -26.10 16.10
CA VAL A 124 31.81 -25.56 15.13
C VAL A 124 32.38 -25.62 13.71
N PHE A 125 33.61 -25.13 13.54
CA PHE A 125 34.27 -25.14 12.24
C PHE A 125 34.81 -26.50 11.83
N ALA A 126 35.26 -27.33 12.77
CA ALA A 126 35.69 -28.69 12.47
C ALA A 126 34.52 -29.58 11.95
N LEU A 127 33.29 -29.29 12.35
CA LEU A 127 32.08 -30.00 11.92
C LEU A 127 31.34 -29.29 10.76
N MET A 128 31.79 -28.13 10.28
CA MET A 128 31.17 -27.42 9.15
C MET A 128 31.06 -28.28 7.87
N PRO A 129 32.06 -29.10 7.49
CA PRO A 129 31.98 -29.91 6.27
C PRO A 129 30.75 -30.86 6.24
N LEU A 130 30.39 -31.45 7.37
CA LEU A 130 29.21 -32.31 7.50
C LEU A 130 27.90 -31.54 7.25
N ARG A 131 27.89 -30.25 7.56
CA ARG A 131 26.75 -29.37 7.31
C ARG A 131 26.69 -28.88 5.86
N HIS A 132 27.85 -28.67 5.22
CA HIS A 132 27.93 -28.27 3.82
C HIS A 132 27.59 -29.42 2.85
N SER A 133 27.78 -30.68 3.27
CA SER A 133 27.36 -31.89 2.55
C SER A 133 26.30 -32.70 3.33
N PRO A 134 25.09 -32.14 3.53
CA PRO A 134 24.16 -32.62 4.54
C PRO A 134 23.48 -33.95 4.15
N THR A 135 23.53 -34.92 5.06
CA THR A 135 22.64 -36.09 5.07
C THR A 135 21.95 -36.17 6.43
N PRO A 136 20.79 -36.84 6.56
CA PRO A 136 20.12 -37.00 7.84
C PRO A 136 21.00 -37.62 8.93
N GLU A 137 21.93 -38.51 8.55
CA GLU A 137 22.90 -39.16 9.41
C GLU A 137 23.96 -38.15 9.87
N ARG A 138 24.63 -37.46 8.92
CA ARG A 138 25.67 -36.46 9.23
C ARG A 138 25.16 -35.35 10.13
N LEU A 139 23.96 -34.84 9.87
CA LEU A 139 23.39 -33.78 10.71
C LEU A 139 23.00 -34.29 12.09
N ARG A 140 22.61 -35.56 12.23
CA ARG A 140 22.40 -36.18 13.55
C ARG A 140 23.71 -36.31 14.32
N ASP A 141 24.80 -36.70 13.66
CA ASP A 141 26.13 -36.79 14.28
C ASP A 141 26.63 -35.42 14.75
N VAL A 142 26.44 -34.37 13.95
CA VAL A 142 26.76 -32.99 14.35
C VAL A 142 25.93 -32.58 15.58
N LEU A 143 24.63 -32.86 15.60
CA LEU A 143 23.77 -32.52 16.75
C LEU A 143 24.15 -33.31 18.01
N ALA A 144 24.51 -34.59 17.88
CA ALA A 144 24.96 -35.42 18.99
C ALA A 144 26.26 -34.88 19.59
N ALA A 145 27.24 -34.52 18.75
CA ALA A 145 28.51 -33.93 19.17
C ALA A 145 28.31 -32.58 19.89
N ILE A 146 27.34 -31.77 19.46
CA ILE A 146 27.01 -30.50 20.11
C ILE A 146 26.31 -30.72 21.45
N GLU A 147 25.31 -31.60 21.52
CA GLU A 147 24.52 -31.84 22.72
C GLU A 147 25.37 -32.45 23.85
N ALA A 148 26.34 -33.31 23.51
CA ALA A 148 27.33 -33.85 24.45
C ALA A 148 28.19 -32.76 25.12
N ARG A 149 28.25 -31.56 24.54
CA ARG A 149 29.07 -30.44 25.01
C ARG A 149 28.26 -29.30 25.63
N ARG A 150 26.95 -29.49 25.79
CA ARG A 150 26.04 -28.45 26.33
C ARG A 150 26.35 -28.03 27.76
N GLN A 151 27.00 -28.89 28.56
CA GLN A 151 27.38 -28.57 29.94
C GLN A 151 28.58 -27.62 30.07
N LEU A 152 29.35 -27.38 28.99
CA LEU A 152 30.52 -26.48 28.97
C LEU A 152 30.17 -25.05 28.49
N GLN A 153 28.92 -24.62 28.70
CA GLN A 153 28.28 -23.46 28.07
C GLN A 153 28.64 -22.06 28.63
N GLU A 154 29.65 -21.90 29.49
CA GLU A 154 29.84 -20.63 30.21
C GLU A 154 30.48 -19.48 29.41
N GLN A 155 31.16 -19.74 28.29
CA GLN A 155 31.90 -18.69 27.56
C GLN A 155 31.43 -18.44 26.10
N HIS A 156 30.77 -19.41 25.44
CA HIS A 156 30.40 -19.33 24.01
C HIS A 156 28.99 -19.88 23.69
N GLY A 157 28.05 -19.79 24.64
CA GLY A 157 26.69 -20.34 24.52
C GLY A 157 25.96 -19.92 23.23
N ASP A 158 26.05 -18.65 22.84
CA ASP A 158 25.36 -18.11 21.67
C ASP A 158 25.82 -18.72 20.34
N LEU A 159 27.12 -18.97 20.18
CA LEU A 159 27.68 -19.55 18.95
C LEU A 159 27.26 -21.02 18.82
N LEU A 160 27.34 -21.78 19.91
CA LEU A 160 26.97 -23.20 19.92
C LEU A 160 25.46 -23.37 19.72
N GLU A 161 24.65 -22.54 20.37
CA GLU A 161 23.19 -22.56 20.22
C GLU A 161 22.78 -22.15 18.80
N LYS A 162 23.39 -21.12 18.22
CA LYS A 162 23.18 -20.77 16.81
C LYS A 162 23.54 -21.93 15.88
N PHE A 163 24.66 -22.60 16.11
CA PHE A 163 25.09 -23.72 15.28
C PHE A 163 24.13 -24.91 15.40
N ARG A 164 23.80 -25.35 16.63
CA ARG A 164 22.78 -26.38 16.91
C ARG A 164 21.47 -26.11 16.19
N ARG A 165 21.00 -24.87 16.29
CA ARG A 165 19.73 -24.39 15.73
C ARG A 165 19.74 -24.43 14.19
N THR A 166 20.81 -23.94 13.56
CA THR A 166 20.94 -23.98 12.09
C THR A 166 21.10 -25.39 11.53
N THR A 167 21.74 -26.31 12.27
CA THR A 167 21.87 -27.73 11.92
C THR A 167 20.53 -28.47 12.07
N THR A 168 19.77 -28.17 13.12
CA THR A 168 18.43 -28.76 13.35
C THR A 168 17.45 -28.38 12.23
N GLY A 169 17.46 -27.11 11.80
CA GLY A 169 16.63 -26.66 10.67
C GLY A 169 16.94 -27.40 9.37
N ARG A 170 18.23 -27.62 9.06
CA ARG A 170 18.64 -28.42 7.89
C ARG A 170 18.18 -29.88 7.98
N LEU A 171 18.23 -30.49 9.16
CA LEU A 171 17.76 -31.87 9.37
C LEU A 171 16.24 -31.99 9.21
N GLN A 172 15.48 -30.99 9.64
CA GLN A 172 14.02 -30.95 9.47
C GLN A 172 13.64 -30.80 7.99
N HIS A 173 14.36 -29.95 7.25
CA HIS A 173 14.17 -29.79 5.80
C HIS A 173 14.44 -31.10 5.03
N LEU A 174 15.44 -31.89 5.44
CA LEU A 174 15.70 -33.21 4.84
C LEU A 174 14.67 -34.30 5.21
N ARG A 175 13.89 -34.11 6.30
CA ARG A 175 12.86 -35.06 6.76
C ARG A 175 11.49 -34.81 6.14
N GLY A 176 11.25 -33.64 5.54
CA GLY A 176 10.08 -33.39 4.69
C GLY A 176 10.32 -33.96 3.29
N GLY A 177 9.76 -35.13 2.99
CA GLY A 177 9.77 -35.67 1.62
C GLY A 177 8.81 -34.93 0.68
N PRO A 178 8.82 -35.31 -0.61
CA PRO A 178 9.48 -34.55 -1.67
C PRO A 178 8.86 -33.15 -1.84
N ALA A 179 9.71 -32.14 -1.90
CA ALA A 179 9.32 -30.91 -2.55
C ALA A 179 9.05 -31.22 -4.03
N GLU A 180 7.79 -31.24 -4.44
CA GLU A 180 7.43 -30.65 -5.72
C GLU A 180 7.69 -29.13 -5.61
N THR A 181 8.96 -28.74 -5.45
CA THR A 181 9.43 -27.42 -5.82
C THR A 181 9.26 -27.36 -7.33
N THR A 182 8.15 -26.78 -7.74
CA THR A 182 7.97 -26.34 -9.12
C THR A 182 9.23 -25.56 -9.52
N ARG A 183 10.09 -26.17 -10.35
CA ARG A 183 11.29 -25.58 -11.00
C ARG A 183 12.62 -25.52 -10.24
N GLY A 184 12.86 -26.34 -9.22
CA GLY A 184 14.23 -26.53 -8.68
C GLY A 184 14.85 -25.30 -8.00
N ILE A 185 14.01 -24.40 -7.47
CA ILE A 185 14.42 -23.27 -6.62
C ILE A 185 14.17 -23.71 -5.17
N SER A 186 15.20 -23.68 -4.33
CA SER A 186 15.11 -24.12 -2.93
C SER A 186 14.65 -23.00 -1.99
N ASP A 187 14.19 -23.37 -0.80
CA ASP A 187 13.84 -22.40 0.26
C ASP A 187 15.03 -21.48 0.64
N GLU A 188 16.28 -21.98 0.55
CA GLU A 188 17.49 -21.18 0.78
C GLU A 188 17.71 -20.09 -0.30
N ASP A 189 17.15 -20.29 -1.49
CA ASP A 189 17.26 -19.34 -2.59
C ASP A 189 16.31 -18.14 -2.40
N ILE A 190 15.16 -18.35 -1.77
CA ILE A 190 14.10 -17.33 -1.63
C ILE A 190 14.06 -16.68 -0.24
N LEU A 191 14.37 -17.41 0.83
CA LEU A 191 14.29 -16.89 2.20
C LEU A 191 15.57 -16.16 2.59
N GLU A 192 15.39 -14.99 3.20
CA GLU A 192 16.45 -14.40 4.03
C GLU A 192 16.47 -15.09 5.40
N ARG A 193 15.28 -15.47 5.89
CA ARG A 193 15.12 -16.17 7.16
C ARG A 193 13.98 -17.19 7.09
N ALA A 194 14.26 -18.42 7.50
CA ALA A 194 13.26 -19.48 7.62
C ALA A 194 12.48 -19.41 8.94
N PHE A 195 11.30 -20.03 8.98
CA PHE A 195 10.47 -20.09 10.18
C PHE A 195 11.14 -20.94 11.26
N MET A 196 10.98 -20.53 12.51
CA MET A 196 11.56 -21.22 13.66
C MET A 196 10.58 -21.15 14.82
N GLU A 197 10.31 -22.29 15.46
CA GLU A 197 9.62 -22.28 16.75
C GLU A 197 10.57 -21.77 17.82
N THR A 198 10.07 -20.87 18.66
CA THR A 198 10.85 -20.18 19.70
C THR A 198 10.02 -20.12 20.98
N ASP A 199 10.65 -19.80 22.10
CA ASP A 199 9.91 -19.50 23.31
C ASP A 199 9.19 -18.15 23.15
N GLU A 200 7.86 -18.21 23.21
CA GLU A 200 6.97 -17.06 23.05
C GLU A 200 6.43 -16.54 24.40
N SER A 201 6.89 -17.09 25.52
CA SER A 201 6.39 -16.76 26.87
C SER A 201 6.50 -15.26 27.21
N ASP A 202 7.48 -14.57 26.64
CA ASP A 202 7.70 -13.14 26.84
C ASP A 202 7.02 -12.24 25.79
N MET A 203 6.36 -12.81 24.77
CA MET A 203 5.76 -12.07 23.65
C MET A 203 4.75 -11.01 24.11
N PRO A 204 3.89 -11.23 25.12
CA PRO A 204 2.98 -10.19 25.62
C PRO A 204 3.68 -8.96 26.22
N ARG A 205 4.98 -9.07 26.53
CA ARG A 205 5.80 -7.94 27.01
C ARG A 205 6.44 -7.16 25.87
N ASN A 206 6.46 -7.70 24.65
CA ASN A 206 7.05 -7.06 23.49
C ASN A 206 6.22 -5.84 23.05
N ARG A 207 6.91 -4.75 22.68
CA ARG A 207 6.28 -3.50 22.24
C ARG A 207 5.40 -3.67 20.98
N LEU A 208 5.78 -4.51 20.01
CA LEU A 208 4.97 -4.72 18.81
C LEU A 208 3.69 -5.50 19.11
N TYR A 209 3.77 -6.48 20.02
CA TYR A 209 2.59 -7.22 20.46
C TYR A 209 1.59 -6.28 21.12
N ARG A 210 2.05 -5.46 22.08
CA ARG A 210 1.19 -4.48 22.78
C ARG A 210 0.60 -3.45 21.84
N ALA A 211 1.39 -2.91 20.92
CA ALA A 211 0.89 -1.94 19.96
C ALA A 211 -0.14 -2.54 19.00
N MET A 212 0.06 -3.78 18.53
CA MET A 212 -0.94 -4.48 17.73
C MET A 212 -2.22 -4.75 18.52
N ASP A 213 -2.09 -5.18 19.78
CA ASP A 213 -3.21 -5.43 20.69
C ASP A 213 -4.05 -4.16 20.95
N GLU A 214 -3.39 -3.04 21.24
CA GLU A 214 -4.02 -1.72 21.38
C GLU A 214 -4.69 -1.27 20.07
N TYR A 215 -4.02 -1.49 18.93
CA TYR A 215 -4.54 -1.13 17.62
C TYR A 215 -5.80 -1.93 17.27
N LEU A 216 -5.79 -3.25 17.49
CA LEU A 216 -6.93 -4.13 17.28
C LEU A 216 -8.11 -3.75 18.19
N THR A 217 -7.82 -3.43 19.45
CA THR A 217 -8.82 -2.90 20.40
C THR A 217 -9.46 -1.62 19.88
N LYS A 218 -8.65 -0.65 19.43
CA LYS A 218 -9.12 0.64 18.91
C LYS A 218 -9.99 0.49 17.66
N MET A 219 -9.76 -0.55 16.86
CA MET A 219 -10.54 -0.83 15.66
C MET A 219 -11.79 -1.70 15.93
N ASN A 220 -12.11 -2.00 17.20
CA ASN A 220 -13.26 -2.82 17.62
C ASN A 220 -13.36 -4.17 16.88
N VAL A 221 -12.21 -4.83 16.64
CA VAL A 221 -12.18 -6.02 15.79
C VAL A 221 -12.97 -7.22 16.33
N GLN A 222 -13.29 -7.22 17.62
CA GLN A 222 -14.14 -8.22 18.28
C GLN A 222 -15.56 -8.33 17.69
N GLU A 223 -16.03 -7.32 16.96
CA GLU A 223 -17.32 -7.33 16.25
C GLU A 223 -17.26 -8.06 14.90
N HIS A 224 -16.07 -8.49 14.49
CA HIS A 224 -15.81 -9.06 13.17
C HIS A 224 -15.26 -10.48 13.28
N SER A 225 -15.82 -11.39 12.48
CA SER A 225 -15.37 -12.79 12.41
C SER A 225 -14.12 -12.98 11.55
N HIS A 226 -13.78 -12.02 10.68
CA HIS A 226 -12.66 -12.09 9.76
C HIS A 226 -11.89 -10.77 9.72
N LEU A 227 -10.56 -10.87 9.66
CA LEU A 227 -9.67 -9.73 9.43
C LEU A 227 -8.69 -10.06 8.30
N ALA A 228 -8.31 -9.07 7.48
CA ALA A 228 -7.39 -9.30 6.37
C ALA A 228 -6.00 -8.68 6.59
N VAL A 229 -5.00 -9.29 5.97
CA VAL A 229 -3.63 -8.75 5.85
C VAL A 229 -3.13 -8.86 4.41
N SER A 230 -2.53 -7.80 3.88
CA SER A 230 -1.80 -7.89 2.62
C SER A 230 -0.43 -8.52 2.87
N LEU A 231 -0.25 -9.73 2.36
CA LEU A 231 0.91 -10.57 2.65
C LEU A 231 1.86 -10.64 1.45
N SER A 232 2.94 -9.88 1.48
CA SER A 232 3.94 -9.86 0.39
C SER A 232 5.06 -10.88 0.57
N GLY A 233 5.19 -11.46 1.77
CA GLY A 233 6.32 -12.33 2.15
C GLY A 233 7.54 -11.56 2.68
N GLY A 234 7.52 -10.23 2.64
CA GLY A 234 8.50 -9.40 3.32
C GLY A 234 8.27 -9.37 4.84
N VAL A 235 9.33 -9.10 5.60
CA VAL A 235 9.34 -9.18 7.08
C VAL A 235 8.18 -8.42 7.72
N ASP A 236 7.84 -7.23 7.23
CA ASP A 236 6.80 -6.41 7.86
C ASP A 236 5.43 -7.08 7.76
N SER A 237 5.08 -7.60 6.58
CA SER A 237 3.80 -8.27 6.36
C SER A 237 3.70 -9.59 7.11
N MET A 238 4.81 -10.34 7.19
CA MET A 238 4.87 -11.62 7.92
C MET A 238 4.72 -11.40 9.44
N VAL A 239 5.36 -10.35 9.99
CA VAL A 239 5.20 -9.97 11.39
C VAL A 239 3.76 -9.54 11.70
N VAL A 240 3.13 -8.74 10.84
CA VAL A 240 1.71 -8.37 11.02
C VAL A 240 0.82 -9.61 11.04
N ALA A 241 0.95 -10.50 10.04
CA ALA A 241 0.14 -11.72 9.95
C ALA A 241 0.33 -12.62 11.19
N TYR A 242 1.57 -12.76 11.65
CA TYR A 242 1.88 -13.56 12.83
C TYR A 242 1.33 -12.94 14.13
N LEU A 243 1.43 -11.62 14.29
CA LEU A 243 0.83 -10.92 15.43
C LEU A 243 -0.71 -11.06 15.44
N MET A 244 -1.36 -10.95 14.28
CA MET A 244 -2.81 -11.21 14.15
C MET A 244 -3.16 -12.62 14.59
N HIS A 245 -2.40 -13.62 14.15
CA HIS A 245 -2.59 -15.01 14.58
C HIS A 245 -2.45 -15.17 16.10
N LYS A 246 -1.45 -14.53 16.73
CA LYS A 246 -1.22 -14.62 18.18
C LYS A 246 -2.23 -13.85 19.03
N LEU A 247 -2.93 -12.89 18.44
CA LEU A 247 -3.92 -12.05 19.13
C LEU A 247 -5.37 -12.47 18.87
N LYS A 248 -5.62 -13.39 17.93
CA LYS A 248 -6.98 -13.76 17.53
C LYS A 248 -7.87 -14.20 18.69
N ASP A 249 -7.36 -15.05 19.59
CA ASP A 249 -8.16 -15.62 20.69
C ASP A 249 -8.55 -14.55 21.71
N LYS A 250 -7.71 -13.54 21.90
CA LYS A 250 -7.96 -12.40 22.78
C LYS A 250 -9.04 -11.46 22.23
N HIS A 251 -9.21 -11.44 20.92
CA HIS A 251 -10.04 -10.47 20.19
C HIS A 251 -11.23 -11.14 19.49
N GLY A 252 -11.90 -12.06 20.18
CA GLY A 252 -13.13 -12.69 19.67
C GLY A 252 -12.93 -13.88 18.73
N ASN A 253 -11.71 -14.43 18.65
CA ASN A 253 -11.35 -15.59 17.83
C ASN A 253 -11.67 -15.40 16.33
N PHE A 254 -11.25 -14.27 15.77
CA PHE A 254 -11.41 -14.01 14.34
C PHE A 254 -10.51 -14.92 13.48
N THR A 255 -10.92 -15.14 12.24
CA THR A 255 -10.10 -15.80 11.22
C THR A 255 -9.28 -14.77 10.46
N THR A 256 -7.97 -14.99 10.32
CA THR A 256 -7.12 -14.11 9.50
C THR A 256 -7.17 -14.57 8.04
N VAL A 257 -7.37 -13.62 7.13
CA VAL A 257 -7.33 -13.80 5.68
C VAL A 257 -6.11 -13.09 5.10
N ALA A 258 -5.14 -13.85 4.61
CA ALA A 258 -3.96 -13.31 3.95
C ALA A 258 -4.21 -13.15 2.45
N VAL A 259 -4.00 -11.94 1.92
CA VAL A 259 -4.09 -11.65 0.48
C VAL A 259 -2.71 -11.45 -0.11
N HIS A 260 -2.30 -12.38 -0.98
CA HIS A 260 -1.03 -12.34 -1.70
C HIS A 260 -1.24 -12.02 -3.19
N LEU A 261 -0.43 -11.12 -3.71
CA LEU A 261 -0.44 -10.75 -5.13
C LEU A 261 0.85 -11.27 -5.78
N ASP A 262 0.71 -12.34 -6.56
CA ASP A 262 1.82 -12.91 -7.33
C ASP A 262 1.94 -12.17 -8.66
N TYR A 263 2.94 -11.28 -8.76
CA TYR A 263 3.19 -10.49 -9.96
C TYR A 263 3.88 -11.27 -11.09
N GLY A 264 4.37 -12.50 -10.84
CA GLY A 264 5.02 -13.33 -11.87
C GLY A 264 6.22 -12.69 -12.57
N ASN A 265 6.84 -11.66 -11.97
CA ASN A 265 7.93 -10.90 -12.60
C ASN A 265 9.31 -11.58 -12.45
N ARG A 266 9.43 -12.54 -11.54
CA ARG A 266 10.67 -13.25 -11.23
C ARG A 266 10.45 -14.76 -11.30
N ALA A 267 11.52 -15.50 -11.55
CA ALA A 267 11.47 -16.97 -11.59
C ALA A 267 11.08 -17.54 -10.22
N GLU A 268 11.49 -16.88 -9.13
CA GLU A 268 11.24 -17.34 -7.76
C GLU A 268 9.83 -17.02 -7.23
N SER A 269 9.06 -16.17 -7.92
CA SER A 269 7.74 -15.67 -7.46
C SER A 269 6.75 -16.81 -7.14
N GLY A 270 6.81 -17.90 -7.92
CA GLY A 270 5.99 -19.09 -7.67
C GLY A 270 6.39 -19.82 -6.39
N ALA A 271 7.69 -20.02 -6.17
CA ALA A 271 8.19 -20.67 -4.96
C ALA A 271 7.91 -19.83 -3.69
N GLU A 272 8.03 -18.51 -3.78
CA GLU A 272 7.62 -17.58 -2.72
C GLU A 272 6.13 -17.72 -2.39
N CYS A 273 5.26 -17.76 -3.40
CA CYS A 273 3.82 -17.96 -3.22
C CYS A 273 3.50 -19.29 -2.53
N ASP A 274 4.15 -20.38 -2.97
CA ASP A 274 3.97 -21.72 -2.41
C ASP A 274 4.43 -21.78 -0.95
N TYR A 275 5.54 -21.14 -0.62
CA TYR A 275 6.03 -21.05 0.77
C TYR A 275 5.05 -20.29 1.66
N VAL A 276 4.56 -19.11 1.23
CA VAL A 276 3.60 -18.33 2.03
C VAL A 276 2.29 -19.10 2.22
N ARG A 277 1.82 -19.84 1.20
CA ARG A 277 0.64 -20.71 1.32
C ARG A 277 0.82 -21.74 2.43
N GLN A 278 1.91 -22.51 2.41
CA GLN A 278 2.21 -23.52 3.42
C GLN A 278 2.36 -22.90 4.82
N TRP A 279 2.96 -21.71 4.91
CA TRP A 279 3.07 -20.98 6.16
C TRP A 279 1.70 -20.56 6.68
N CYS A 280 0.81 -20.05 5.83
CA CYS A 280 -0.56 -19.69 6.22
C CYS A 280 -1.36 -20.91 6.71
N GLU A 281 -1.26 -22.04 5.98
CA GLU A 281 -1.92 -23.30 6.36
C GLU A 281 -1.49 -23.76 7.75
N ARG A 282 -0.19 -23.68 8.08
CA ARG A 282 0.34 -24.01 9.42
C ARG A 282 -0.34 -23.22 10.55
N PHE A 283 -0.71 -21.97 10.30
CA PHE A 283 -1.29 -21.08 11.32
C PHE A 283 -2.81 -20.95 11.24
N GLY A 284 -3.47 -21.72 10.37
CA GLY A 284 -4.91 -21.64 10.13
C GLY A 284 -5.33 -20.28 9.56
N ILE A 285 -4.45 -19.66 8.77
CA ILE A 285 -4.71 -18.41 8.05
C ILE A 285 -5.27 -18.76 6.68
N VAL A 286 -6.42 -18.20 6.31
CA VAL A 286 -7.00 -18.38 4.98
C VAL A 286 -6.11 -17.66 3.96
N PHE A 287 -5.60 -18.38 2.97
CA PHE A 287 -4.68 -17.83 1.98
C PHE A 287 -5.39 -17.57 0.65
N HIS A 288 -5.59 -16.29 0.33
CA HIS A 288 -6.11 -15.84 -0.96
C HIS A 288 -4.95 -15.36 -1.84
N VAL A 289 -4.76 -15.98 -2.99
CA VAL A 289 -3.75 -15.57 -3.97
C VAL A 289 -4.39 -15.07 -5.25
N ARG A 290 -3.95 -13.91 -5.71
CA ARG A 290 -4.23 -13.41 -7.05
C ARG A 290 -2.93 -13.35 -7.85
N LYS A 291 -2.81 -14.26 -8.81
CA LYS A 291 -1.75 -14.24 -9.81
C LYS A 291 -2.08 -13.21 -10.88
N ILE A 292 -1.11 -12.37 -11.24
CA ILE A 292 -1.27 -11.27 -12.19
C ILE A 292 -0.58 -11.65 -13.50
N ASP A 293 -1.38 -12.01 -14.50
CA ASP A 293 -0.91 -12.39 -15.84
C ASP A 293 -1.23 -11.30 -16.88
N GLU A 294 -2.08 -10.32 -16.53
CA GLU A 294 -2.58 -9.26 -17.39
C GLU A 294 -1.52 -8.21 -17.74
N VAL A 295 -0.51 -8.03 -16.87
CA VAL A 295 0.55 -7.05 -17.05
C VAL A 295 1.91 -7.61 -16.64
N LYS A 296 2.93 -7.35 -17.44
CA LYS A 296 4.31 -7.75 -17.14
C LYS A 296 5.25 -6.57 -17.25
N ARG A 297 6.15 -6.45 -16.29
CA ARG A 297 7.08 -5.32 -16.18
C ARG A 297 7.99 -5.16 -17.40
N ALA A 298 8.32 -6.26 -18.08
CA ALA A 298 9.21 -6.26 -19.24
C ALA A 298 8.53 -5.80 -20.55
N THR A 299 7.20 -5.93 -20.67
CA THR A 299 6.47 -5.72 -21.93
C THR A 299 5.48 -4.56 -21.87
N THR A 300 5.11 -4.10 -20.68
CA THR A 300 4.16 -3.00 -20.48
C THR A 300 4.92 -1.71 -20.19
N ARG A 301 4.51 -0.60 -20.79
CA ARG A 301 5.06 0.73 -20.46
C ARG A 301 4.90 0.99 -18.97
N ARG A 302 5.95 1.53 -18.34
CA ARG A 302 6.06 1.65 -16.87
C ARG A 302 4.84 2.30 -16.21
N ASP A 303 4.40 3.44 -16.71
CA ASP A 303 3.29 4.19 -16.10
C ASP A 303 1.99 3.38 -16.15
N ASP A 304 1.76 2.64 -17.25
CA ASP A 304 0.60 1.76 -17.39
C ASP A 304 0.74 0.54 -16.46
N TYR A 305 1.94 -0.02 -16.33
CA TYR A 305 2.20 -1.12 -15.40
C TYR A 305 1.91 -0.71 -13.95
N GLU A 306 2.44 0.41 -13.48
CA GLU A 306 2.22 0.90 -12.11
C GLU A 306 0.73 1.23 -11.87
N LYS A 307 0.04 1.81 -12.86
CA LYS A 307 -1.41 2.10 -12.76
C LYS A 307 -2.25 0.82 -12.72
N ILE A 308 -2.09 -0.08 -13.69
CA ILE A 308 -2.89 -1.31 -13.81
C ILE A 308 -2.61 -2.25 -12.64
N SER A 309 -1.35 -2.43 -12.24
CA SER A 309 -1.00 -3.25 -11.08
C SER A 309 -1.57 -2.71 -9.76
N ARG A 310 -1.70 -1.38 -9.64
CA ARG A 310 -2.37 -0.75 -8.52
C ARG A 310 -3.88 -0.96 -8.58
N GLU A 311 -4.51 -0.80 -9.74
CA GLU A 311 -5.95 -1.04 -9.91
C GLU A 311 -6.31 -2.50 -9.54
N ILE A 312 -5.59 -3.48 -10.10
CA ILE A 312 -5.77 -4.91 -9.79
C ILE A 312 -5.59 -5.17 -8.28
N ARG A 313 -4.53 -4.63 -7.68
CA ARG A 313 -4.26 -4.80 -6.25
C ARG A 313 -5.45 -4.37 -5.39
N TYR A 314 -5.98 -3.18 -5.65
CA TYR A 314 -7.03 -2.60 -4.82
C TYR A 314 -8.41 -3.19 -5.15
N SER A 315 -8.68 -3.59 -6.39
CA SER A 315 -9.91 -4.32 -6.72
C SER A 315 -9.93 -5.69 -6.04
N THR A 316 -8.82 -6.43 -6.05
CA THR A 316 -8.72 -7.70 -5.33
C THR A 316 -8.90 -7.53 -3.82
N TYR A 317 -8.35 -6.46 -3.22
CA TYR A 317 -8.63 -6.19 -1.80
C TYR A 317 -10.11 -5.90 -1.55
N ALA A 318 -10.76 -5.12 -2.42
CA ALA A 318 -12.18 -4.81 -2.27
C ALA A 318 -13.05 -6.08 -2.37
N GLU A 319 -12.78 -6.93 -3.37
CA GLU A 319 -13.46 -8.22 -3.59
C GLU A 319 -13.34 -9.13 -2.35
N VAL A 320 -12.12 -9.33 -1.83
CA VAL A 320 -11.90 -10.17 -0.63
C VAL A 320 -12.55 -9.54 0.61
N MET A 321 -12.49 -8.22 0.76
CA MET A 321 -13.12 -7.57 1.91
C MET A 321 -14.64 -7.70 1.88
N GLU A 322 -15.26 -7.63 0.70
CA GLU A 322 -16.69 -7.85 0.51
C GLU A 322 -17.07 -9.31 0.79
N GLU A 323 -16.33 -10.28 0.24
CA GLU A 323 -16.58 -11.72 0.42
C GLU A 323 -16.61 -12.15 1.90
N TYR A 324 -15.67 -11.66 2.70
CA TYR A 324 -15.51 -12.05 4.10
C TYR A 324 -16.06 -11.02 5.10
N ASN A 325 -16.73 -9.96 4.63
CA ASN A 325 -17.23 -8.85 5.45
C ASN A 325 -16.15 -8.23 6.36
N ILE A 326 -14.99 -7.94 5.77
CA ILE A 326 -13.80 -7.49 6.50
C ILE A 326 -13.82 -5.96 6.65
N PRO A 327 -13.61 -5.43 7.86
CA PRO A 327 -13.67 -3.98 8.11
C PRO A 327 -12.47 -3.20 7.53
N GLY A 328 -11.30 -3.83 7.42
CA GLY A 328 -10.08 -3.19 6.92
C GLY A 328 -8.97 -4.17 6.56
N MET A 329 -8.11 -3.78 5.62
CA MET A 329 -6.94 -4.53 5.18
C MET A 329 -5.69 -4.07 5.94
N CYS A 330 -5.05 -4.95 6.72
CA CYS A 330 -3.81 -4.66 7.42
C CYS A 330 -2.59 -4.66 6.48
N PHE A 331 -1.71 -3.68 6.64
CA PHE A 331 -0.45 -3.55 5.91
C PHE A 331 0.73 -3.45 6.87
N GLY A 332 1.86 -4.05 6.50
CA GLY A 332 3.15 -3.89 7.18
C GLY A 332 3.86 -2.57 6.86
N HIS A 333 3.15 -1.45 6.83
CA HIS A 333 3.81 -0.15 6.68
C HIS A 333 4.42 0.31 8.00
N HIS A 334 5.62 0.88 7.94
CA HIS A 334 6.41 1.29 9.10
C HIS A 334 6.97 2.70 8.95
N ARG A 335 7.69 3.21 9.95
CA ARG A 335 8.15 4.61 10.01
C ARG A 335 9.04 5.04 8.83
N GLY A 336 9.82 4.09 8.30
CA GLY A 336 10.61 4.30 7.09
C GLY A 336 9.75 4.59 5.87
N ASP A 337 8.57 3.96 5.74
CA ASP A 337 7.65 4.22 4.63
C ASP A 337 7.06 5.63 4.69
N VAL A 338 6.79 6.13 5.91
CA VAL A 338 6.37 7.52 6.12
C VAL A 338 7.46 8.48 5.65
N GLN A 339 8.71 8.23 6.04
CA GLN A 339 9.85 9.08 5.64
C GLN A 339 10.04 9.11 4.11
N GLU A 340 9.96 7.94 3.47
CA GLU A 340 9.99 7.84 2.00
C GLU A 340 8.84 8.62 1.35
N ASN A 341 7.64 8.54 1.93
CA ASN A 341 6.46 9.23 1.42
C ASN A 341 6.57 10.74 1.59
N VAL A 342 7.06 11.24 2.72
CA VAL A 342 7.30 12.68 2.96
C VAL A 342 8.26 13.24 1.90
N ILE A 343 9.38 12.57 1.65
CA ILE A 343 10.32 12.98 0.59
C ILE A 343 9.63 12.96 -0.77
N SER A 344 8.90 11.90 -1.09
CA SER A 344 8.21 11.77 -2.38
C SER A 344 7.16 12.86 -2.59
N ASN A 345 6.37 13.17 -1.55
CA ASN A 345 5.29 14.14 -1.58
C ASN A 345 5.83 15.56 -1.71
N MET A 346 6.92 15.88 -1.00
CA MET A 346 7.63 17.15 -1.13
C MET A 346 8.17 17.34 -2.56
N MET A 347 8.84 16.33 -3.13
CA MET A 347 9.41 16.41 -4.48
C MET A 347 8.34 16.47 -5.58
N LYS A 348 7.13 15.95 -5.32
CA LYS A 348 5.96 16.07 -6.21
C LYS A 348 5.20 17.39 -6.05
N GLY A 349 5.58 18.23 -5.08
CA GLY A 349 4.88 19.48 -4.79
C GLY A 349 3.46 19.27 -4.26
N LEU A 350 3.24 18.21 -3.47
CA LEU A 350 1.94 17.99 -2.82
C LEU A 350 1.70 18.98 -1.67
N SER A 351 0.45 19.05 -1.21
CA SER A 351 0.03 19.97 -0.14
C SER A 351 0.83 19.80 1.16
N LEU A 352 1.15 20.92 1.80
CA LEU A 352 1.75 20.99 3.14
C LEU A 352 0.88 20.33 4.22
N LEU A 353 -0.44 20.20 4.00
CA LEU A 353 -1.34 19.48 4.92
C LEU A 353 -1.38 17.98 4.68
N ASN A 354 -0.62 17.47 3.70
CA ASN A 354 -0.62 16.05 3.38
C ASN A 354 0.79 15.54 3.05
N LEU A 355 1.80 16.06 3.76
CA LEU A 355 3.19 15.64 3.56
C LEU A 355 3.38 14.19 4.03
N ASN A 356 2.83 13.84 5.19
CA ASN A 356 2.87 12.47 5.71
C ASN A 356 2.24 11.49 4.72
N GLY A 357 1.00 11.78 4.28
CA GLY A 357 0.28 10.97 3.29
C GLY A 357 -0.06 9.54 3.73
N MET A 358 0.27 9.16 4.97
CA MET A 358 -0.12 7.89 5.58
C MET A 358 -0.65 8.15 6.99
N ALA A 359 -1.83 7.60 7.27
CA ALA A 359 -2.42 7.57 8.60
C ALA A 359 -2.53 6.12 9.08
N ALA A 360 -2.68 5.94 10.39
CA ALA A 360 -2.91 4.64 11.01
C ALA A 360 -4.08 3.89 10.31
N SER A 361 -5.19 4.59 10.04
CA SER A 361 -6.29 4.11 9.20
C SER A 361 -6.61 5.13 8.11
N SER A 362 -6.77 4.69 6.86
CA SER A 362 -7.21 5.56 5.77
C SER A 362 -7.94 4.79 4.67
N ILE A 363 -8.78 5.48 3.89
CA ILE A 363 -9.42 4.92 2.69
C ILE A 363 -8.56 5.26 1.48
N VAL A 364 -8.16 4.24 0.71
CA VAL A 364 -7.34 4.39 -0.49
C VAL A 364 -7.97 3.57 -1.61
N ASN A 365 -8.31 4.21 -2.73
CA ASN A 365 -9.02 3.58 -3.85
C ASN A 365 -10.26 2.78 -3.41
N GLY A 366 -11.06 3.33 -2.48
CA GLY A 366 -12.26 2.67 -1.94
C GLY A 366 -12.00 1.61 -0.87
N VAL A 367 -10.74 1.25 -0.60
CA VAL A 367 -10.37 0.20 0.37
C VAL A 367 -9.92 0.84 1.69
N ARG A 368 -10.49 0.40 2.81
CA ARG A 368 -10.00 0.80 4.15
C ARG A 368 -8.70 0.06 4.46
N ILE A 369 -7.61 0.80 4.65
CA ILE A 369 -6.29 0.30 5.00
C ILE A 369 -5.98 0.58 6.46
N TRP A 370 -5.45 -0.44 7.14
CA TRP A 370 -4.94 -0.39 8.50
C TRP A 370 -3.42 -0.57 8.53
N ARG A 371 -2.70 0.27 9.29
CA ARG A 371 -1.22 0.30 9.36
C ARG A 371 -0.77 0.24 10.83
N PRO A 372 -0.87 -0.92 11.49
CA PRO A 372 -0.58 -1.05 12.92
C PRO A 372 0.90 -0.78 13.28
N LEU A 373 1.82 -0.92 12.32
CA LEU A 373 3.26 -0.79 12.57
C LEU A 373 3.83 0.59 12.18
N LEU A 374 2.97 1.57 11.84
CA LEU A 374 3.37 2.83 11.19
C LEU A 374 4.39 3.64 12.01
N ASP A 375 4.32 3.59 13.34
CA ASP A 375 5.17 4.35 14.25
C ASP A 375 6.49 3.64 14.61
N PHE A 376 6.72 2.43 14.09
CA PHE A 376 7.89 1.61 14.43
C PHE A 376 8.99 1.67 13.38
N ASP A 377 10.23 1.61 13.84
CA ASP A 377 11.39 1.41 12.97
C ASP A 377 11.46 0.00 12.41
N LYS A 378 12.13 -0.11 11.26
CA LYS A 378 12.40 -1.39 10.61
C LYS A 378 13.16 -2.35 11.53
N ASP A 379 14.12 -1.84 12.30
CA ASP A 379 14.93 -2.65 13.22
C ASP A 379 14.08 -3.31 14.31
N VAL A 380 13.03 -2.65 14.77
CA VAL A 380 12.08 -3.22 15.74
C VAL A 380 11.39 -4.46 15.19
N ILE A 381 10.98 -4.36 13.93
CA ILE A 381 10.25 -5.41 13.21
C ILE A 381 11.19 -6.58 12.93
N LEU A 382 12.43 -6.31 12.54
CA LEU A 382 13.47 -7.30 12.37
C LEU A 382 13.78 -8.02 13.69
N ASP A 383 13.99 -7.29 14.78
CA ASP A 383 14.24 -7.87 16.11
C ASP A 383 13.10 -8.79 16.55
N PHE A 384 11.85 -8.39 16.31
CA PHE A 384 10.68 -9.23 16.60
C PHE A 384 10.68 -10.51 15.77
N ALA A 385 10.84 -10.39 14.44
CA ALA A 385 10.92 -11.55 13.56
C ALA A 385 12.08 -12.47 13.95
N HIS A 386 13.17 -11.89 14.42
CA HIS A 386 14.38 -12.60 14.81
C HIS A 386 14.23 -13.32 16.15
N ARG A 387 13.53 -12.70 17.10
CA ARG A 387 13.26 -13.28 18.41
C ARG A 387 12.23 -14.41 18.33
N TYR A 388 11.16 -14.21 17.57
CA TYR A 388 10.02 -15.15 17.51
C TYR A 388 10.02 -16.07 16.28
N GLY A 389 11.10 -16.05 15.51
CA GLY A 389 11.30 -16.98 14.40
C GLY A 389 10.35 -16.80 13.21
N VAL A 390 9.90 -15.58 12.94
CA VAL A 390 9.03 -15.26 11.80
C VAL A 390 9.86 -15.27 10.50
N PRO A 391 9.47 -16.04 9.46
CA PRO A 391 10.20 -16.11 8.20
C PRO A 391 9.95 -14.87 7.36
N TYR A 392 10.89 -14.60 6.44
CA TYR A 392 10.69 -13.60 5.38
C TYR A 392 11.66 -13.81 4.22
N PHE A 393 11.24 -13.34 3.05
CA PHE A 393 12.03 -13.40 1.81
C PHE A 393 13.11 -12.32 1.74
N LYS A 394 14.09 -12.54 0.85
CA LYS A 394 15.14 -11.57 0.51
C LYS A 394 14.53 -10.28 -0.05
N ASP A 395 15.14 -9.12 0.24
CA ASP A 395 14.67 -7.85 -0.32
C ASP A 395 14.97 -7.78 -1.83
N THR A 396 13.91 -7.83 -2.63
CA THR A 396 13.96 -7.80 -4.09
C THR A 396 13.56 -6.45 -4.68
N THR A 397 13.52 -5.38 -3.84
CA THR A 397 13.19 -4.03 -4.29
C THR A 397 14.09 -3.62 -5.47
N PRO A 398 13.54 -3.36 -6.67
CA PRO A 398 14.38 -3.15 -7.84
C PRO A 398 15.21 -1.85 -7.73
N LYS A 399 16.53 -1.95 -7.94
CA LYS A 399 17.46 -0.81 -7.82
C LYS A 399 17.10 0.38 -8.73
N TRP A 400 16.51 0.12 -9.90
CA TRP A 400 16.10 1.16 -10.86
C TRP A 400 14.81 1.89 -10.46
N SER A 401 14.02 1.34 -9.53
CA SER A 401 12.74 1.94 -9.12
C SER A 401 12.97 3.24 -8.33
N THR A 402 11.98 4.13 -8.29
CA THR A 402 12.08 5.38 -7.50
C THR A 402 12.38 5.07 -6.02
N ARG A 403 11.73 4.04 -5.47
CA ARG A 403 11.96 3.56 -4.11
C ARG A 403 13.36 2.98 -3.92
N GLY A 404 13.81 2.14 -4.85
CA GLY A 404 15.16 1.58 -4.84
C GLY A 404 16.24 2.66 -4.91
N LYS A 405 16.09 3.66 -5.78
CA LYS A 405 17.00 4.80 -5.87
C LYS A 405 17.02 5.64 -4.60
N LEU A 406 15.85 5.87 -4.00
CA LEU A 406 15.73 6.62 -2.76
C LEU A 406 16.44 5.89 -1.61
N ARG A 407 16.20 4.58 -1.44
CA ARG A 407 16.84 3.76 -0.40
C ARG A 407 18.34 3.57 -0.60
N ASN A 408 18.78 3.32 -1.84
CA ASN A 408 20.16 2.92 -2.12
C ASN A 408 21.11 4.10 -2.39
N HIS A 409 20.58 5.27 -2.73
CA HIS A 409 21.41 6.42 -3.11
C HIS A 409 21.06 7.68 -2.31
N LEU A 410 19.81 8.11 -2.33
CA LEU A 410 19.44 9.41 -1.73
C LEU A 410 19.50 9.40 -0.20
N VAL A 411 18.89 8.42 0.45
CA VAL A 411 18.88 8.31 1.93
C VAL A 411 20.30 8.15 2.49
N PRO A 412 21.18 7.30 1.92
CA PRO A 412 22.58 7.23 2.34
C PRO A 412 23.32 8.56 2.16
N LEU A 413 23.11 9.27 1.05
CA LEU A 413 23.72 10.58 0.82
C LEU A 413 23.23 11.63 1.83
N LEU A 414 21.93 11.66 2.13
CA LEU A 414 21.38 12.55 3.15
C LEU A 414 21.91 12.21 4.55
N ARG A 415 22.09 10.92 4.86
CA ARG A 415 22.71 10.46 6.10
C ARG A 415 24.16 10.90 6.20
N ASP A 416 24.94 10.82 5.12
CA ASP A 416 26.31 11.31 5.06
C ASP A 416 26.40 12.83 5.30
N MET A 417 25.49 13.59 4.67
CA MET A 417 25.47 15.05 4.79
C MET A 417 24.96 15.58 6.14
N TYR A 418 23.92 14.95 6.71
CA TYR A 418 23.16 15.50 7.86
C TYR A 418 23.17 14.59 9.10
N GLY A 419 23.83 13.43 9.05
CA GLY A 419 23.82 12.42 10.11
C GLY A 419 22.51 11.65 10.21
N ASP A 420 22.38 10.72 11.16
CA ASP A 420 21.20 9.84 11.29
C ASP A 420 19.91 10.55 11.75
N GLY A 421 20.02 11.76 12.30
CA GLY A 421 18.88 12.49 12.86
C GLY A 421 17.87 13.02 11.83
N PHE A 422 18.25 13.15 10.55
CA PHE A 422 17.37 13.78 9.55
C PHE A 422 16.08 12.99 9.31
N LEU A 423 16.12 11.65 9.44
CA LEU A 423 14.94 10.80 9.27
C LEU A 423 13.90 11.06 10.36
N ASN A 424 14.34 11.29 11.61
CA ASN A 424 13.45 11.68 12.70
C ASN A 424 12.82 13.05 12.46
N ASN A 425 13.60 14.00 11.92
CA ASN A 425 13.09 15.34 11.55
C ASN A 425 12.03 15.25 10.44
N LEU A 426 12.21 14.37 9.45
CA LEU A 426 11.21 14.13 8.40
C LEU A 426 9.92 13.51 8.97
N SER A 427 10.05 12.55 9.90
CA SER A 427 8.90 11.99 10.61
C SER A 427 8.17 13.05 11.44
N ALA A 428 8.89 13.91 12.16
CA ALA A 428 8.31 15.00 12.93
C ALA A 428 7.57 16.00 12.02
N LEU A 429 8.17 16.39 10.90
CA LEU A 429 7.52 17.27 9.91
C LEU A 429 6.25 16.65 9.32
N GLY A 430 6.26 15.33 9.08
CA GLY A 430 5.05 14.60 8.67
C GLY A 430 3.96 14.63 9.75
N ALA A 431 4.33 14.43 11.01
CA ALA A 431 3.39 14.50 12.13
C ALA A 431 2.80 15.91 12.31
N GLU A 432 3.64 16.95 12.30
CA GLU A 432 3.21 18.36 12.37
C GLU A 432 2.30 18.72 11.18
N SER A 433 2.65 18.27 9.97
CA SER A 433 1.81 18.42 8.78
C SER A 433 0.41 17.82 8.98
N THR A 434 0.33 16.65 9.65
CA THR A 434 -0.94 15.98 9.95
C THR A 434 -1.76 16.77 10.99
N GLN A 435 -1.12 17.25 12.06
CA GLN A 435 -1.78 18.06 13.08
C GLN A 435 -2.28 19.40 12.52
N CYS A 436 -1.48 20.05 11.67
CA CYS A 436 -1.90 21.24 10.93
C CYS A 436 -3.09 20.93 10.02
N ALA A 437 -3.12 19.76 9.38
CA ALA A 437 -4.24 19.35 8.55
C ALA A 437 -5.51 19.19 9.36
N GLU A 438 -5.45 18.50 10.50
CA GLU A 438 -6.57 18.33 11.43
C GLU A 438 -7.09 19.67 11.95
N LEU A 439 -6.19 20.59 12.31
CA LEU A 439 -6.56 21.93 12.76
C LEU A 439 -7.28 22.73 11.66
N VAL A 440 -6.71 22.76 10.46
CA VAL A 440 -7.29 23.49 9.32
C VAL A 440 -8.62 22.85 8.90
N ASP A 441 -8.69 21.53 8.91
CA ASP A 441 -9.93 20.82 8.59
C ASP A 441 -11.02 21.15 9.61
N ALA A 442 -10.75 21.02 10.91
CA ALA A 442 -11.73 21.30 11.96
C ALA A 442 -12.15 22.77 12.05
N GLN A 443 -11.22 23.71 11.90
CA GLN A 443 -11.48 25.14 12.15
C GLN A 443 -11.87 25.94 10.91
N VAL A 444 -11.47 25.49 9.71
CA VAL A 444 -11.66 26.24 8.47
C VAL A 444 -12.49 25.44 7.46
N LEU A 445 -12.11 24.20 7.16
CA LEU A 445 -12.75 23.46 6.08
C LEU A 445 -14.12 22.92 6.48
N ALA A 446 -14.25 22.29 7.65
CA ALA A 446 -15.49 21.68 8.11
C ALA A 446 -16.66 22.68 8.19
N PRO A 447 -16.51 23.89 8.75
CA PRO A 447 -17.58 24.90 8.72
C PRO A 447 -18.01 25.30 7.30
N ILE A 448 -17.06 25.38 6.36
CA ILE A 448 -17.37 25.67 4.95
C ILE A 448 -18.07 24.47 4.31
N MET A 449 -17.62 23.25 4.60
CA MET A 449 -18.20 22.01 4.07
C MET A 449 -19.61 21.75 4.61
N GLU A 450 -19.96 22.21 5.82
CA GLU A 450 -21.33 22.18 6.34
C GLU A 450 -22.30 23.06 5.52
N SER A 451 -21.80 24.11 4.87
CA SER A 451 -22.60 24.93 3.95
C SER A 451 -22.85 24.27 2.59
N VAL A 452 -22.15 23.17 2.29
CA VAL A 452 -22.24 22.49 1.00
C VAL A 452 -23.50 21.64 0.97
N GLY A 453 -24.46 22.07 0.15
CA GLY A 453 -25.65 21.28 -0.13
C GLY A 453 -25.50 20.46 -1.41
N GLN A 454 -26.24 19.36 -1.47
CA GLN A 454 -26.22 18.45 -2.61
C GLN A 454 -27.61 17.91 -2.93
N SER A 455 -27.81 17.60 -4.20
CA SER A 455 -28.98 16.92 -4.72
C SER A 455 -28.58 16.04 -5.93
N GLU A 456 -29.54 15.35 -6.54
CA GLU A 456 -29.29 14.58 -7.77
C GLU A 456 -28.96 15.49 -8.95
N VAL A 457 -29.39 16.75 -8.91
CA VAL A 457 -29.18 17.72 -9.99
C VAL A 457 -27.83 18.42 -9.88
N ALA A 458 -27.45 18.86 -8.68
CA ALA A 458 -26.29 19.73 -8.47
C ALA A 458 -25.72 19.66 -7.05
N VAL A 459 -24.53 20.21 -6.90
CA VAL A 459 -23.88 20.52 -5.61
C VAL A 459 -23.70 22.02 -5.55
N TRP A 460 -23.92 22.65 -4.40
CA TRP A 460 -23.72 24.09 -4.24
C TRP A 460 -22.86 24.43 -3.03
N VAL A 461 -22.13 25.53 -3.14
CA VAL A 461 -21.18 26.00 -2.13
C VAL A 461 -21.40 27.48 -1.89
N ASP A 462 -21.44 27.90 -0.62
CA ASP A 462 -21.46 29.31 -0.28
C ASP A 462 -20.04 29.91 -0.39
N CYS A 463 -19.79 30.64 -1.49
CA CYS A 463 -18.49 31.27 -1.70
C CYS A 463 -18.26 32.51 -0.83
N SER A 464 -19.28 33.02 -0.12
CA SER A 464 -19.06 34.11 0.84
C SER A 464 -18.13 33.69 1.97
N LEU A 465 -18.22 32.43 2.42
CA LEU A 465 -17.35 31.84 3.45
C LEU A 465 -15.90 31.65 2.99
N LEU A 466 -15.67 31.69 1.67
CA LEU A 466 -14.34 31.53 1.05
C LEU A 466 -13.65 32.84 0.71
N THR A 467 -14.38 33.97 0.68
CA THR A 467 -13.87 35.20 0.04
C THR A 467 -12.64 35.77 0.76
N ASP A 468 -12.62 35.70 2.10
CA ASP A 468 -11.48 36.15 2.93
C ASP A 468 -10.41 35.07 3.16
N GLN A 469 -10.59 33.88 2.57
CA GLN A 469 -9.70 32.74 2.78
C GLN A 469 -8.57 32.72 1.75
N PRO A 470 -7.36 32.27 2.13
CA PRO A 470 -6.24 32.19 1.20
C PRO A 470 -6.55 31.18 0.08
N PHE A 471 -5.94 31.38 -1.10
CA PHE A 471 -6.14 30.50 -2.28
C PHE A 471 -5.92 29.00 -1.98
N PHE A 472 -5.10 28.69 -0.98
CA PHE A 472 -4.93 27.34 -0.46
C PHE A 472 -6.27 26.69 -0.02
N VAL A 473 -7.09 27.41 0.75
CA VAL A 473 -8.40 26.92 1.25
C VAL A 473 -9.36 26.72 0.09
N TRP A 474 -9.36 27.63 -0.89
CA TRP A 474 -10.13 27.46 -2.14
C TRP A 474 -9.80 26.14 -2.83
N LYS A 475 -8.51 25.84 -3.02
CA LYS A 475 -8.10 24.57 -3.63
C LYS A 475 -8.58 23.37 -2.84
N GLU A 476 -8.50 23.44 -1.52
CA GLU A 476 -8.82 22.32 -0.65
C GLU A 476 -10.33 22.04 -0.59
N VAL A 477 -11.17 23.07 -0.45
CA VAL A 477 -12.64 22.94 -0.49
C VAL A 477 -13.10 22.38 -1.84
N PHE A 478 -12.64 22.95 -2.95
CA PHE A 478 -13.04 22.45 -4.27
C PHE A 478 -12.47 21.05 -4.57
N ARG A 479 -11.33 20.69 -3.99
CA ARG A 479 -10.82 19.31 -4.04
C ARG A 479 -11.77 18.35 -3.33
N GLN A 480 -12.20 18.68 -2.11
CA GLN A 480 -13.15 17.84 -1.35
C GLN A 480 -14.51 17.75 -2.05
N VAL A 481 -15.07 18.87 -2.53
CA VAL A 481 -16.34 18.88 -3.27
C VAL A 481 -16.25 18.04 -4.55
N CYS A 482 -15.18 18.17 -5.33
CA CYS A 482 -15.04 17.42 -6.59
C CYS A 482 -14.80 15.92 -6.36
N HIS A 483 -13.92 15.55 -5.42
CA HIS A 483 -13.58 14.15 -5.19
C HIS A 483 -14.62 13.41 -4.36
N SER A 484 -15.06 13.97 -3.25
CA SER A 484 -15.91 13.28 -2.28
C SER A 484 -17.39 13.32 -2.65
N ILE A 485 -17.87 14.40 -3.28
CA ILE A 485 -19.30 14.60 -3.55
C ILE A 485 -19.64 14.37 -5.02
N MET A 486 -18.80 14.86 -5.94
CA MET A 486 -19.06 14.71 -7.39
C MET A 486 -18.35 13.52 -8.04
N GLY A 487 -17.44 12.82 -7.36
CA GLY A 487 -16.70 11.67 -7.92
C GLY A 487 -15.80 12.01 -9.11
N ASN A 488 -15.33 13.25 -9.20
CA ASN A 488 -14.83 13.85 -10.43
C ASN A 488 -13.41 14.40 -10.33
N SER A 489 -12.70 14.49 -11.47
CA SER A 489 -11.35 15.07 -11.52
C SER A 489 -11.30 16.56 -11.14
N MET A 490 -10.22 16.92 -10.44
CA MET A 490 -9.94 18.23 -9.81
C MET A 490 -10.07 19.45 -10.75
N VAL A 491 -10.58 20.56 -10.21
CA VAL A 491 -10.63 21.87 -10.90
C VAL A 491 -9.21 22.42 -11.04
N ARG A 492 -8.87 22.95 -12.22
CA ARG A 492 -7.57 23.59 -12.46
C ARG A 492 -7.48 24.92 -11.71
N GLU A 493 -6.26 25.35 -11.39
CA GLU A 493 -6.05 26.60 -10.64
C GLU A 493 -6.57 27.84 -11.39
N LYS A 494 -6.40 27.91 -12.71
CA LYS A 494 -6.83 29.08 -13.51
C LYS A 494 -8.34 29.39 -13.39
N PRO A 495 -9.27 28.43 -13.61
CA PRO A 495 -10.68 28.65 -13.36
C PRO A 495 -11.04 29.10 -11.93
N LEU A 496 -10.31 28.62 -10.91
CA LEU A 496 -10.54 29.07 -9.53
C LEU A 496 -10.14 30.53 -9.33
N HIS A 497 -9.00 30.96 -9.88
CA HIS A 497 -8.61 32.38 -9.86
C HIS A 497 -9.63 33.26 -10.60
N GLU A 498 -10.15 32.80 -11.75
CA GLU A 498 -11.20 33.52 -12.49
C GLU A 498 -12.50 33.64 -11.68
N LEU A 499 -12.86 32.61 -10.90
CA LEU A 499 -14.00 32.66 -9.98
C LEU A 499 -13.78 33.69 -8.86
N ILE A 500 -12.60 33.68 -8.22
CA ILE A 500 -12.26 34.63 -7.15
C ILE A 500 -12.33 36.07 -7.66
N GLN A 501 -11.71 36.36 -8.81
CA GLN A 501 -11.78 37.69 -9.43
C GLN A 501 -13.21 38.12 -9.77
N LYS A 502 -14.09 37.17 -10.10
CA LYS A 502 -15.50 37.46 -10.38
C LYS A 502 -16.27 37.83 -9.11
N LEU A 503 -15.98 37.17 -7.99
CA LEU A 503 -16.56 37.48 -6.69
C LEU A 503 -16.10 38.85 -6.17
N GLU A 504 -14.81 39.16 -6.28
CA GLU A 504 -14.25 40.48 -5.93
C GLU A 504 -14.94 41.62 -6.72
N ARG A 505 -15.22 41.40 -8.01
CA ARG A 505 -15.94 42.37 -8.86
C ARG A 505 -17.41 42.54 -8.45
N LEU A 506 -18.05 41.50 -7.93
CA LEU A 506 -19.41 41.58 -7.41
C LEU A 506 -19.45 42.40 -6.11
N GLU A 507 -18.41 42.31 -5.28
CA GLU A 507 -18.28 43.09 -4.03
C GLU A 507 -17.94 44.56 -4.27
N ALA A 508 -17.05 44.86 -5.22
CA ALA A 508 -16.62 46.22 -5.53
C ALA A 508 -17.73 47.13 -6.09
N GLY A 509 -18.89 46.56 -6.45
CA GLY A 509 -19.97 47.28 -7.11
C GLY A 509 -19.61 47.77 -8.51
N PRO A 510 -20.52 48.45 -9.22
CA PRO A 510 -20.26 48.94 -10.57
C PRO A 510 -19.15 50.01 -10.56
N VAL A 511 -17.98 49.67 -11.09
CA VAL A 511 -16.87 50.61 -11.30
C VAL A 511 -17.12 51.43 -12.57
N GLY A 512 -17.65 52.64 -12.40
CA GLY A 512 -17.77 53.66 -13.45
C GLY A 512 -19.04 53.59 -14.30
N LYS A 513 -19.25 54.63 -15.13
CA LYS A 513 -20.39 54.80 -16.04
C LYS A 513 -20.37 53.77 -17.18
N ALA A 514 -20.57 52.49 -16.88
CA ALA A 514 -20.86 51.50 -17.90
C ALA A 514 -22.28 51.74 -18.44
N LYS A 515 -22.39 52.11 -19.73
CA LYS A 515 -23.65 52.34 -20.46
C LYS A 515 -24.51 51.08 -20.64
N HIS A 516 -24.09 49.94 -20.09
CA HIS A 516 -24.91 48.74 -19.96
C HIS A 516 -25.02 48.43 -18.48
N LYS A 517 -26.24 48.50 -17.93
CA LYS A 517 -26.58 47.85 -16.66
C LYS A 517 -26.00 46.44 -16.72
N ASN A 518 -25.13 46.11 -15.78
CA ASN A 518 -24.52 44.80 -15.70
C ASN A 518 -25.65 43.79 -15.38
N LYS A 519 -26.31 43.23 -16.41
CA LYS A 519 -27.43 42.28 -16.26
C LYS A 519 -27.04 41.08 -15.38
N ASP A 520 -25.76 40.73 -15.41
CA ASP A 520 -25.15 39.68 -14.59
C ASP A 520 -25.27 39.94 -13.08
N ALA A 521 -25.41 41.19 -12.65
CA ALA A 521 -25.52 41.56 -11.23
C ALA A 521 -26.94 41.39 -10.64
N GLU A 522 -27.99 41.32 -11.48
CA GLU A 522 -29.38 41.21 -10.98
C GLU A 522 -29.85 39.76 -10.79
N VAL A 523 -29.28 38.78 -11.52
CA VAL A 523 -29.77 37.38 -11.54
C VAL A 523 -28.66 36.36 -11.19
N GLY A 524 -27.40 36.66 -11.47
CA GLY A 524 -26.28 35.71 -11.41
C GLY A 524 -25.65 35.49 -12.78
N SER A 525 -24.65 34.61 -12.86
CA SER A 525 -23.87 34.44 -14.09
C SER A 525 -23.24 33.05 -14.21
N TRP A 526 -23.13 32.57 -15.45
CA TRP A 526 -22.47 31.29 -15.75
C TRP A 526 -20.95 31.39 -15.56
N VAL A 527 -20.36 30.33 -14.99
CA VAL A 527 -18.92 30.16 -14.77
C VAL A 527 -18.52 28.77 -15.28
N THR A 528 -17.33 28.68 -15.88
CA THR A 528 -16.79 27.40 -16.37
C THR A 528 -15.63 26.96 -15.48
N LEU A 529 -15.90 26.06 -14.54
CA LEU A 529 -14.84 25.47 -13.71
C LEU A 529 -14.13 24.30 -14.42
N LYS A 530 -14.86 23.53 -15.22
CA LYS A 530 -14.36 22.34 -15.91
C LYS A 530 -15.01 22.18 -17.28
N LYS A 531 -14.29 21.58 -18.24
CA LYS A 531 -14.88 21.16 -19.51
C LYS A 531 -15.87 20.02 -19.26
N GLY A 532 -17.16 20.28 -19.45
CA GLY A 532 -18.24 19.30 -19.26
C GLY A 532 -19.25 19.72 -18.18
N ASN A 533 -18.80 20.44 -17.17
CA ASN A 533 -19.64 20.86 -16.04
C ASN A 533 -19.92 22.35 -16.19
N ARG A 534 -21.18 22.71 -16.13
CA ARG A 534 -21.58 24.12 -16.08
C ARG A 534 -21.81 24.49 -14.64
N SER A 535 -21.31 25.66 -14.25
CA SER A 535 -21.53 26.21 -12.94
C SER A 535 -22.26 27.54 -13.07
N PHE A 536 -23.14 27.84 -12.13
CA PHE A 536 -23.88 29.09 -12.07
C PHE A 536 -23.58 29.77 -10.74
N LEU A 537 -23.07 30.99 -10.80
CA LEU A 537 -22.81 31.82 -9.63
C LEU A 537 -24.00 32.76 -9.44
N THR A 538 -24.74 32.57 -8.36
CA THR A 538 -25.86 33.46 -8.01
C THR A 538 -25.37 34.83 -7.52
N LYS A 539 -26.27 35.81 -7.50
CA LYS A 539 -25.99 37.15 -6.94
C LYS A 539 -25.60 37.10 -5.45
N ASP A 540 -26.12 36.13 -4.72
CA ASP A 540 -25.90 35.92 -3.28
C ASP A 540 -24.62 35.11 -3.02
N LYS A 541 -23.72 35.02 -4.01
CA LYS A 541 -22.43 34.31 -3.97
C LYS A 541 -22.52 32.79 -3.73
N LEU A 542 -23.70 32.20 -3.87
CA LEU A 542 -23.86 30.75 -3.92
C LEU A 542 -23.44 30.25 -5.31
N LEU A 543 -22.45 29.37 -5.34
CA LEU A 543 -22.00 28.71 -6.56
C LEU A 543 -22.68 27.35 -6.68
N ILE A 544 -23.46 27.18 -7.74
CA ILE A 544 -24.13 25.93 -8.09
C ILE A 544 -23.30 25.21 -9.16
N ILE A 545 -22.91 23.98 -8.90
CA ILE A 545 -22.16 23.11 -9.80
C ILE A 545 -23.07 21.95 -10.21
N PHE A 546 -23.53 21.96 -11.46
CA PHE A 546 -24.37 20.88 -11.98
C PHE A 546 -23.56 19.61 -12.22
N ARG A 547 -24.18 18.45 -11.96
CA ARG A 547 -23.57 17.14 -12.24
C ARG A 547 -23.37 16.95 -13.75
N ASP A 548 -22.37 16.17 -14.14
CA ASP A 548 -21.91 16.04 -15.54
C ASP A 548 -23.03 15.59 -16.49
N HIS A 549 -23.93 14.75 -15.99
CA HIS A 549 -25.07 14.21 -16.72
C HIS A 549 -26.28 15.13 -16.70
N PHE A 550 -26.20 16.33 -16.13
CA PHE A 550 -27.29 17.29 -16.29
C PHE A 550 -27.30 17.88 -17.71
N PHE A 551 -26.12 18.13 -18.28
CA PHE A 551 -25.94 18.76 -19.60
C PHE A 551 -25.37 17.77 -20.63
N PRO A 552 -26.21 16.93 -21.25
CA PRO A 552 -25.72 15.94 -22.21
C PRO A 552 -25.20 16.58 -23.49
N ARG A 553 -24.34 15.86 -24.22
CA ARG A 553 -23.87 16.29 -25.56
C ARG A 553 -24.97 16.26 -26.63
N LYS A 554 -26.00 15.45 -26.41
CA LYS A 554 -27.20 15.33 -27.25
C LYS A 554 -28.42 15.46 -26.35
N ALA A 555 -29.47 16.13 -26.81
CA ALA A 555 -30.70 16.26 -26.04
C ALA A 555 -31.27 14.89 -25.64
N TYR A 556 -31.89 14.82 -24.46
CA TYR A 556 -32.53 13.61 -23.94
C TYR A 556 -33.80 13.20 -24.71
N PHE A 557 -34.34 14.12 -25.49
CA PHE A 557 -35.61 14.01 -26.16
C PHE A 557 -35.58 14.73 -27.50
N ALA A 558 -36.47 14.35 -28.40
CA ALA A 558 -36.72 15.07 -29.64
C ALA A 558 -37.54 16.34 -29.36
N ALA A 559 -37.26 17.42 -30.08
CA ALA A 559 -38.11 18.61 -30.04
C ALA A 559 -39.53 18.25 -30.53
N GLN A 560 -40.56 18.71 -29.84
CA GLN A 560 -41.98 18.47 -30.16
C GLN A 560 -42.40 17.00 -30.06
N PHE A 561 -41.94 16.29 -29.03
CA PHE A 561 -42.42 14.94 -28.72
C PHE A 561 -43.83 14.99 -28.11
N PRO A 562 -44.86 14.33 -28.69
CA PRO A 562 -46.20 14.35 -28.15
C PRO A 562 -46.33 13.50 -26.87
N ILE A 563 -47.10 13.98 -25.90
CA ILE A 563 -47.38 13.26 -24.65
C ILE A 563 -48.88 13.19 -24.37
N VAL A 564 -49.31 12.12 -23.69
CA VAL A 564 -50.71 11.88 -23.32
C VAL A 564 -50.89 12.17 -21.83
N VAL A 565 -51.99 12.84 -21.48
CA VAL A 565 -52.33 13.17 -20.10
C VAL A 565 -52.60 11.89 -19.30
N GLY A 566 -51.99 11.76 -18.11
CA GLY A 566 -52.14 10.60 -17.23
C GLY A 566 -51.07 9.52 -17.44
N GLU A 567 -50.26 9.62 -18.49
CA GLU A 567 -49.12 8.71 -18.71
C GLU A 567 -47.83 9.26 -18.11
N SER A 568 -46.88 8.35 -17.85
CA SER A 568 -45.53 8.67 -17.36
C SER A 568 -44.51 8.41 -18.47
N TYR A 569 -43.64 9.38 -18.71
CA TYR A 569 -42.59 9.30 -19.73
C TYR A 569 -41.21 9.49 -19.09
N THR A 570 -40.20 8.83 -19.66
CA THR A 570 -38.81 8.94 -19.22
C THR A 570 -37.94 9.47 -20.37
N PHE A 571 -37.21 10.55 -20.12
CA PHE A 571 -36.32 11.21 -21.06
C PHE A 571 -34.92 11.33 -20.45
N GLY A 572 -34.08 10.32 -20.67
CA GLY A 572 -32.79 10.23 -19.98
C GLY A 572 -33.00 10.17 -18.46
N PRO A 573 -32.37 11.06 -17.67
CA PRO A 573 -32.52 11.09 -16.21
C PRO A 573 -33.83 11.74 -15.74
N TRP A 574 -34.68 12.21 -16.66
CA TRP A 574 -35.93 12.88 -16.32
C TRP A 574 -37.12 11.94 -16.41
N LYS A 575 -37.98 11.98 -15.40
CA LYS A 575 -39.32 11.38 -15.42
C LYS A 575 -40.36 12.49 -15.41
N VAL A 576 -41.26 12.46 -16.41
CA VAL A 576 -42.36 13.40 -16.57
C VAL A 576 -43.67 12.67 -16.32
N GLN A 577 -44.49 13.22 -15.44
CA GLN A 577 -45.84 12.73 -15.16
C GLN A 577 -46.83 13.87 -15.31
N THR A 578 -47.99 13.56 -15.88
CA THR A 578 -49.06 14.55 -16.09
C THR A 578 -50.36 14.07 -15.48
N GLN A 579 -51.13 15.00 -14.91
CA GLN A 579 -52.45 14.71 -14.33
C GLN A 579 -53.44 15.80 -14.71
N LEU A 580 -54.67 15.39 -15.05
CA LEU A 580 -55.77 16.32 -15.31
C LEU A 580 -56.41 16.76 -13.98
N LEU A 581 -56.54 18.06 -13.79
CA LEU A 581 -57.15 18.68 -12.62
C LEU A 581 -58.37 19.51 -13.02
N ASP A 582 -59.37 19.60 -12.15
CA ASP A 582 -60.52 20.50 -12.33
C ASP A 582 -60.21 21.92 -11.80
N ALA A 583 -60.99 22.91 -12.22
CA ALA A 583 -60.74 24.33 -11.91
C ALA A 583 -60.77 24.66 -10.40
N ASP A 584 -61.47 23.84 -9.60
CA ASP A 584 -61.60 24.01 -8.16
C ASP A 584 -60.50 23.27 -7.36
N HIS A 585 -59.55 22.61 -8.05
CA HIS A 585 -58.49 21.86 -7.40
C HIS A 585 -57.50 22.79 -6.66
N GLU A 586 -57.11 22.43 -5.44
CA GLU A 586 -56.26 23.24 -4.54
C GLU A 586 -54.96 23.70 -5.24
N LEU A 587 -54.20 22.78 -5.85
CA LEU A 587 -53.00 23.08 -6.65
C LEU A 587 -53.23 24.12 -7.77
N VAL A 588 -54.41 24.11 -8.43
CA VAL A 588 -54.73 25.07 -9.50
C VAL A 588 -54.91 26.48 -8.93
N GLN A 589 -55.54 26.59 -7.76
CA GLN A 589 -55.73 27.86 -7.08
C GLN A 589 -54.41 28.44 -6.59
N GLU A 590 -53.53 27.61 -6.02
CA GLU A 590 -52.19 28.01 -5.57
C GLU A 590 -51.30 28.51 -6.72
N LEU A 591 -51.36 27.87 -7.89
CA LEU A 591 -50.49 28.16 -9.04
C LEU A 591 -50.82 29.46 -9.77
N ARG A 592 -52.05 29.97 -9.68
CA ARG A 592 -52.44 31.24 -10.34
C ARG A 592 -51.70 32.45 -9.76
N ASP A 593 -51.30 32.38 -8.49
CA ASP A 593 -50.61 33.45 -7.77
C ASP A 593 -49.13 33.11 -7.45
N GLN A 594 -48.61 32.01 -8.01
CA GLN A 594 -47.26 31.54 -7.70
C GLN A 594 -46.18 32.44 -8.33
N LYS A 595 -45.15 32.76 -7.54
CA LYS A 595 -43.95 33.42 -8.03
C LYS A 595 -43.24 32.53 -9.07
N PRO A 596 -42.50 33.11 -10.02
CA PRO A 596 -41.69 32.33 -10.95
C PRO A 596 -40.77 31.35 -10.22
N LEU A 597 -40.77 30.10 -10.65
CA LEU A 597 -39.86 29.06 -10.18
C LEU A 597 -38.43 29.45 -10.53
N THR A 598 -37.54 29.16 -9.60
CA THR A 598 -36.13 29.50 -9.65
C THR A 598 -35.28 28.25 -9.85
N ILE A 599 -33.99 28.46 -10.07
CA ILE A 599 -32.99 27.38 -10.06
C ILE A 599 -32.98 26.60 -8.73
N TRP A 600 -33.36 27.23 -7.61
CA TRP A 600 -33.37 26.57 -6.30
C TRP A 600 -34.53 25.62 -6.13
N ASP A 601 -35.69 25.92 -6.73
CA ASP A 601 -36.82 25.00 -6.75
C ASP A 601 -36.41 23.71 -7.48
N LEU A 602 -35.69 23.86 -8.60
CA LEU A 602 -35.11 22.75 -9.34
C LEU A 602 -34.11 21.94 -8.49
N VAL A 603 -33.13 22.62 -7.92
CA VAL A 603 -32.00 21.96 -7.25
C VAL A 603 -32.42 21.28 -5.95
N HIS A 604 -33.26 21.91 -5.12
CA HIS A 604 -33.66 21.33 -3.83
C HIS A 604 -34.69 20.21 -3.96
N SER A 605 -35.60 20.29 -4.93
CA SER A 605 -36.66 19.28 -5.09
C SER A 605 -36.31 18.17 -6.08
N ASN A 606 -35.10 18.18 -6.64
CA ASN A 606 -34.67 17.30 -7.73
C ASN A 606 -35.63 17.34 -8.93
N GLY A 607 -36.26 18.47 -9.20
CA GLY A 607 -37.40 18.48 -10.10
C GLY A 607 -38.13 19.81 -10.16
N LEU A 608 -39.18 19.86 -10.97
CA LEU A 608 -40.08 21.00 -11.00
C LEU A 608 -41.50 20.50 -11.13
N SER A 609 -42.43 21.26 -10.56
CA SER A 609 -43.85 21.01 -10.73
C SER A 609 -44.57 22.30 -11.07
N TYR A 610 -45.47 22.24 -12.06
CA TYR A 610 -46.26 23.38 -12.49
C TYR A 610 -47.58 22.92 -13.13
N VAL A 611 -48.53 23.83 -13.25
CA VAL A 611 -49.85 23.60 -13.84
C VAL A 611 -50.11 24.62 -14.94
N PHE A 612 -50.75 24.20 -16.03
CA PHE A 612 -51.17 25.09 -17.13
C PHE A 612 -52.54 24.68 -17.69
N PRO A 613 -53.26 25.56 -18.41
CA PRO A 613 -54.58 25.23 -18.95
C PRO A 613 -54.53 24.05 -19.93
N ASN A 614 -55.56 23.22 -19.95
CA ASN A 614 -55.62 22.07 -20.86
C ASN A 614 -55.68 22.50 -22.34
N ALA A 615 -55.13 21.68 -23.22
CA ALA A 615 -55.06 21.94 -24.66
C ALA A 615 -55.32 20.67 -25.48
N PRO A 616 -55.63 20.79 -26.79
CA PRO A 616 -55.92 19.63 -27.65
C PRO A 616 -54.76 18.64 -27.77
N GLN A 617 -53.52 19.13 -27.72
CA GLN A 617 -52.32 18.30 -27.83
C GLN A 617 -51.21 18.83 -26.92
N LEU A 618 -50.62 17.94 -26.13
CA LEU A 618 -49.45 18.24 -25.30
C LEU A 618 -48.17 17.73 -25.96
N VAL A 619 -47.10 18.52 -25.86
CA VAL A 619 -45.80 18.18 -26.41
C VAL A 619 -44.67 18.61 -25.47
N ILE A 620 -43.48 18.05 -25.66
CA ILE A 620 -42.25 18.60 -25.08
C ILE A 620 -41.72 19.74 -25.95
N ASP A 621 -41.65 20.96 -25.40
CA ASP A 621 -41.12 22.16 -26.07
C ASP A 621 -40.34 23.07 -25.09
N CYS A 622 -39.02 23.10 -25.27
CA CYS A 622 -38.11 23.92 -24.46
C CYS A 622 -38.17 25.43 -24.77
N ASN A 623 -38.80 25.85 -25.87
CA ASN A 623 -38.99 27.26 -26.17
C ASN A 623 -40.21 27.85 -25.46
N SER A 624 -41.10 27.01 -24.93
CA SER A 624 -42.28 27.45 -24.21
C SER A 624 -41.90 28.04 -22.85
N ARG A 625 -42.13 29.35 -22.70
CA ARG A 625 -41.79 30.10 -21.48
C ARG A 625 -43.02 30.59 -20.76
N PHE A 626 -43.78 29.64 -20.22
CA PHE A 626 -44.82 29.91 -19.24
C PHE A 626 -44.30 30.85 -18.15
N HIS A 627 -45.14 31.76 -17.67
CA HIS A 627 -44.77 32.78 -16.70
C HIS A 627 -43.99 32.20 -15.50
N VAL A 628 -44.43 31.04 -15.00
CA VAL A 628 -43.81 30.32 -13.89
C VAL A 628 -42.41 29.79 -14.18
N LEU A 629 -42.02 29.53 -15.43
CA LEU A 629 -40.68 29.03 -15.79
C LEU A 629 -39.72 30.14 -16.26
N ARG A 630 -40.17 31.40 -16.36
CA ARG A 630 -39.38 32.49 -16.95
C ARG A 630 -38.13 32.86 -16.17
N ALA A 631 -38.10 32.60 -14.87
CA ALA A 631 -36.95 32.88 -14.01
C ALA A 631 -35.88 31.77 -14.04
N ILE A 632 -36.16 30.65 -14.71
CA ILE A 632 -35.16 29.61 -14.96
C ILE A 632 -34.37 29.97 -16.23
N GLU A 633 -33.04 29.88 -16.12
CA GLU A 633 -32.13 30.17 -17.23
C GLU A 633 -32.37 29.27 -18.44
N LYS A 634 -32.29 29.84 -19.65
CA LYS A 634 -32.57 29.10 -20.91
C LYS A 634 -31.76 27.81 -21.01
N VAL A 635 -30.49 27.92 -20.62
CA VAL A 635 -29.53 26.83 -20.66
C VAL A 635 -30.01 25.60 -19.88
N ILE A 636 -30.73 25.82 -18.78
CA ILE A 636 -31.31 24.75 -17.97
C ILE A 636 -32.54 24.18 -18.68
N THR A 637 -33.46 25.05 -19.09
CA THR A 637 -34.71 24.64 -19.77
C THR A 637 -34.48 23.89 -21.08
N ASP A 638 -33.36 24.17 -21.78
CA ASP A 638 -32.97 23.47 -23.01
C ASP A 638 -32.60 21.98 -22.76
N ASN A 639 -32.32 21.59 -21.53
CA ASN A 639 -31.93 20.23 -21.14
C ASN A 639 -32.98 19.52 -20.25
N MET A 640 -34.16 20.13 -20.13
CA MET A 640 -35.29 19.61 -19.35
C MET A 640 -36.48 19.36 -20.27
N PRO A 641 -37.21 18.24 -20.13
CA PRO A 641 -38.38 17.95 -20.95
C PRO A 641 -39.59 18.79 -20.49
N ILE A 642 -39.61 20.06 -20.86
CA ILE A 642 -40.70 20.99 -20.54
C ILE A 642 -41.94 20.63 -21.36
N VAL A 643 -43.03 20.32 -20.66
CA VAL A 643 -44.34 20.12 -21.26
C VAL A 643 -44.98 21.45 -21.63
N SER A 644 -45.47 21.53 -22.86
CA SER A 644 -46.21 22.64 -23.44
C SER A 644 -47.41 22.13 -24.25
N SER A 645 -48.22 23.06 -24.76
CA SER A 645 -49.37 22.79 -25.61
C SER A 645 -49.13 23.21 -27.06
N ILE A 646 -49.68 22.45 -28.01
CA ILE A 646 -49.85 22.88 -29.41
C ILE A 646 -51.35 23.14 -29.66
N GLY A 647 -51.65 24.35 -30.15
CA GLY A 647 -53.01 24.82 -30.38
C GLY A 647 -53.44 25.90 -29.38
N ALA A 648 -54.58 26.55 -29.65
CA ALA A 648 -55.17 27.49 -28.70
C ALA A 648 -55.67 26.73 -27.47
N PHE A 649 -55.39 27.26 -26.27
CA PHE A 649 -56.05 26.79 -25.06
C PHE A 649 -57.56 26.95 -25.23
N ASP A 650 -58.31 25.90 -24.89
CA ASP A 650 -59.75 26.02 -24.88
C ASP A 650 -60.15 26.83 -23.65
N SER A 651 -60.43 28.12 -23.87
CA SER A 651 -60.83 29.06 -22.83
C SER A 651 -62.17 28.73 -22.17
N SER A 652 -62.91 27.73 -22.68
CA SER A 652 -64.13 27.21 -22.08
C SER A 652 -63.90 26.04 -21.12
N THR A 653 -62.71 25.43 -21.12
CA THR A 653 -62.42 24.25 -20.28
C THR A 653 -62.06 24.64 -18.85
N SER A 654 -62.85 24.14 -17.89
CA SER A 654 -62.54 24.20 -16.46
C SER A 654 -61.47 23.18 -16.05
N LYS A 655 -60.56 22.82 -16.96
CA LYS A 655 -59.60 21.73 -16.77
C LYS A 655 -58.16 22.20 -16.97
N TRP A 656 -57.28 21.69 -16.14
CA TRP A 656 -55.88 22.07 -16.02
C TRP A 656 -55.00 20.83 -16.06
N VAL A 657 -53.75 20.98 -16.49
CA VAL A 657 -52.78 19.89 -16.53
C VAL A 657 -51.67 20.18 -15.53
N HIS A 658 -51.57 19.34 -14.51
CA HIS A 658 -50.44 19.30 -13.61
C HIS A 658 -49.30 18.50 -14.22
N VAL A 659 -48.11 19.05 -14.16
CA VAL A 659 -46.87 18.43 -14.62
C VAL A 659 -45.96 18.28 -13.42
N ALA A 660 -45.48 17.06 -13.20
CA ALA A 660 -44.41 16.76 -12.25
C ALA A 660 -43.22 16.22 -13.04
N MET A 661 -42.08 16.89 -12.92
CA MET A 661 -40.81 16.47 -13.50
C MET A 661 -39.84 16.14 -12.36
N SER A 662 -39.28 14.94 -12.37
CA SER A 662 -38.29 14.51 -11.39
C SER A 662 -37.02 14.05 -12.10
N TYR A 663 -35.88 14.41 -11.53
CA TYR A 663 -34.55 13.97 -11.91
C TYR A 663 -34.21 12.77 -11.04
N CYS A 664 -34.13 11.60 -11.66
CA CYS A 664 -33.81 10.34 -10.98
C CYS A 664 -32.57 9.78 -11.67
N GLN A 665 -31.41 9.95 -11.04
CA GLN A 665 -30.17 9.37 -11.50
C GLN A 665 -29.53 8.50 -10.41
#